data_AF-A0AAQ6A1T1-F1
#
_entry.id   AF-A0AAQ6A1T1-F1
#
_cell.length_a   1.000
_cell.length_b   1.000
_cell.length_c   1.000
_cell.angle_alpha   90.00
_cell.angle_beta   90.00
_cell.angle_gamma   90.00
#
_symmetry.space_group_name_H-M   'P 1'
#
loop_
_entity.id
_entity.type
_entity.pdbx_description
1 polymer ?
#
loop_
_entity_poly.entity_id
_entity_poly.type
_entity_poly.pdbx_seq_one_letter_code
_entity_poly.pdbx_strand_id
1 'polypeptide(L)'
;MPQQKDIVKIAIQMPGAYPQLIQLDQKKPLSAVIKEVCDGWNLPGPENYALQYTDGVQMYITESNRLDIKNGCILRLTKAPGRCAEDLFKGIQSSDAGVRCDSLKELAGVSTDMTFAQEFISRNGHLLLVKIVEDSTESNVIMTHTLKAFMELMYHGIVSWENLSTVFIKKIASFVNAKPTDASIQQVSLDILENMVLSSQSLFLQVKHEITMERLIAHLQVTNQQIQTKAMALLMALLQTAGDSDKQDMFAFLNKKNLRQYIYKNIIHSSGSVQDEMAHHLYVLQSVTLNHQELRMRTPLDCYSQEQRDILHGLRQAAFETESENSLSNERRRSLCAKEFKKLGFSNNSNPGQDLVRTPPGLLALDTMFYFATRYPDAYSRFVLENSSREDKHECPFARSSIQLTLILCEILRIGEPPSETGSDYHPIFFSQDRLMEELFCVCIQLLNKTWKEMRATQEDFDKVMQVVREQITRTLSSKPTSLELFKNKVNALNYSEILKLRQTERLHQEEILAPPVLELKERLKPELLELIRQQRLNRLCQGTMFRKISSRRRQDKLWYCRLSPNHKMLHYGDVEEDSDNPTIETLQEKIPVADIKALLTGKDCPHMKENKGKQNKEVLDLAFSITYDVEEYSLNFIAPSRTDFCLWTDGLSVLLGRDMSSETMRSELDILLSMEIKLRLLDLENVPIPDSAPSVPKPPSNYNFCYDFSQTEQ
;
A
#
# COMPACT_ATOMS: atom_id res chain seq x y z
N MET A 1 21.92 47.15 12.29
CA MET A 1 20.95 47.67 11.30
C MET A 1 19.99 46.54 10.98
N PRO A 2 18.66 46.75 11.00
CA PRO A 2 17.73 45.70 10.60
C PRO A 2 17.96 45.40 9.11
N GLN A 3 18.21 44.14 8.76
CA GLN A 3 18.21 43.70 7.36
C GLN A 3 16.84 44.05 6.78
N GLN A 4 16.81 44.82 5.69
CA GLN A 4 15.58 45.02 4.92
C GLN A 4 15.12 43.64 4.45
N LYS A 5 13.98 43.16 4.98
CA LYS A 5 13.42 41.82 4.68
C LYS A 5 13.23 41.56 3.18
N ASP A 6 13.11 42.63 2.38
CA ASP A 6 12.85 42.57 0.94
C ASP A 6 14.13 42.42 0.09
N ILE A 7 15.34 42.44 0.68
CA ILE A 7 16.60 42.35 -0.06
C ILE A 7 17.28 41.01 0.20
N VAL A 8 17.49 40.24 -0.86
CA VAL A 8 18.13 38.92 -0.83
C VAL A 8 19.49 38.98 -1.54
N LYS A 9 20.55 38.54 -0.87
CA LYS A 9 21.89 38.44 -1.45
C LYS A 9 22.02 37.11 -2.18
N ILE A 10 22.24 37.17 -3.49
CA ILE A 10 22.34 35.99 -4.36
C ILE A 10 23.64 36.04 -5.18
N ALA A 11 24.08 34.86 -5.62
CA ALA A 11 25.14 34.73 -6.62
C ALA A 11 24.53 34.23 -7.92
N ILE A 12 24.81 34.90 -9.04
CA ILE A 12 24.34 34.47 -10.37
C ILE A 12 25.53 34.01 -11.18
N GLN A 13 25.46 32.78 -11.67
CA GLN A 13 26.51 32.12 -12.45
C GLN A 13 26.12 32.03 -13.92
N MET A 14 27.14 32.13 -14.77
CA MET A 14 27.05 31.84 -16.20
C MET A 14 28.27 31.00 -16.60
N PRO A 15 28.10 29.94 -17.43
CA PRO A 15 29.22 29.17 -17.94
C PRO A 15 30.26 30.08 -18.63
N GLY A 16 31.51 30.03 -18.17
CA GLY A 16 32.61 30.81 -18.73
C GLY A 16 32.74 32.26 -18.24
N ALA A 17 31.92 32.71 -17.28
CA ALA A 17 32.02 34.04 -16.68
C ALA A 17 32.17 33.99 -15.15
N TYR A 18 32.75 35.03 -14.56
CA TYR A 18 32.80 35.17 -13.11
C TYR A 18 31.39 35.44 -12.54
N PRO A 19 31.00 34.80 -11.42
CA PRO A 19 29.68 34.99 -10.82
C PRO A 19 29.44 36.44 -10.40
N GLN A 20 28.24 36.96 -10.66
CA GLN A 20 27.83 38.27 -10.17
C GLN A 20 27.15 38.12 -8.80
N LEU A 21 27.58 38.92 -7.82
CA LEU A 21 26.94 38.99 -6.50
C LEU A 21 25.96 40.16 -6.49
N ILE A 22 24.67 39.87 -6.35
CA ILE A 22 23.60 40.87 -6.50
C ILE A 22 22.77 40.91 -5.22
N GLN A 23 22.38 42.12 -4.83
CA GLN A 23 21.38 42.37 -3.80
C GLN A 23 20.02 42.47 -4.50
N LEU A 24 19.35 41.32 -4.62
CA LEU A 24 18.03 41.20 -5.22
C LEU A 24 16.99 41.89 -4.36
N ASP A 25 16.47 43.01 -4.83
CA ASP A 25 15.28 43.64 -4.26
C ASP A 25 14.03 42.91 -4.74
N GLN A 26 13.34 42.23 -3.83
CA GLN A 26 12.13 41.45 -4.10
C GLN A 26 10.95 42.31 -4.58
N LYS A 27 11.02 43.65 -4.41
CA LYS A 27 10.00 44.57 -4.94
C LYS A 27 10.24 44.96 -6.40
N LYS A 28 11.46 44.80 -6.92
CA LYS A 28 11.76 45.08 -8.33
C LYS A 28 11.26 43.93 -9.20
N PRO A 29 10.65 44.18 -10.37
CA PRO A 29 10.27 43.09 -11.27
C PRO A 29 11.49 42.26 -11.71
N LEU A 30 11.31 40.95 -11.88
CA LEU A 30 12.39 40.03 -12.24
C LEU A 30 13.05 40.42 -13.57
N SER A 31 12.29 40.99 -14.49
CA SER A 31 12.79 41.52 -15.76
C SER A 31 13.81 42.65 -15.59
N ALA A 32 13.65 43.51 -14.58
CA ALA A 32 14.61 44.57 -14.28
C ALA A 32 15.91 43.98 -13.70
N VAL A 33 15.79 42.94 -12.87
CA VAL A 33 16.92 42.21 -12.31
C VAL A 33 17.70 41.51 -13.42
N ILE A 34 17.02 40.76 -14.29
CA ILE A 34 17.66 40.08 -15.42
C ILE A 34 18.36 41.09 -16.33
N LYS A 35 17.77 42.26 -16.56
CA LYS A 35 18.41 43.33 -17.32
C LYS A 35 19.71 43.80 -16.67
N GLU A 36 19.72 44.04 -15.36
CA GLU A 36 20.92 44.42 -14.60
C GLU A 36 22.03 43.36 -14.71
N VAL A 37 21.67 42.08 -14.62
CA VAL A 37 22.60 40.95 -14.76
C VAL A 37 23.19 40.89 -16.16
N CYS A 38 22.33 41.00 -17.18
CA CYS A 38 22.75 40.98 -18.58
C CYS A 38 23.65 42.16 -18.92
N ASP A 39 23.34 43.36 -18.43
CA ASP A 39 24.17 44.55 -18.58
C ASP A 39 25.56 44.32 -17.94
N GLY A 40 25.61 43.67 -16.76
CA GLY A 40 26.86 43.32 -16.09
C GLY A 40 27.78 42.35 -16.86
N TRP A 41 27.21 41.51 -17.73
CA TRP A 41 27.97 40.61 -18.61
C TRP A 41 27.99 41.05 -20.08
N ASN A 42 27.49 42.24 -20.40
CA ASN A 42 27.34 42.77 -21.76
C ASN A 42 26.55 41.85 -22.71
N LEU A 43 25.48 41.22 -22.21
CA LEU A 43 24.64 40.30 -22.99
C LEU A 43 23.50 41.06 -23.67
N PRO A 44 23.33 40.93 -25.00
CA PRO A 44 22.23 41.58 -25.70
C PRO A 44 20.90 40.86 -25.47
N GLY A 45 19.81 41.62 -25.40
CA GLY A 45 18.44 41.09 -25.34
C GLY A 45 18.13 40.38 -24.01
N PRO A 46 17.98 41.11 -22.90
CA PRO A 46 17.72 40.53 -21.57
C PRO A 46 16.46 39.67 -21.51
N GLU A 47 15.49 39.90 -22.39
CA GLU A 47 14.29 39.09 -22.56
C GLU A 47 14.56 37.64 -22.99
N ASN A 48 15.76 37.34 -23.50
CA ASN A 48 16.16 36.00 -23.94
C ASN A 48 16.71 35.13 -22.81
N TYR A 49 16.80 35.66 -21.59
CA TYR A 49 17.39 34.99 -20.44
C TYR A 49 16.39 34.85 -19.29
N ALA A 50 16.60 33.83 -18.46
CA ALA A 50 15.87 33.63 -17.20
C ALA A 50 16.81 33.08 -16.13
N LEU A 51 16.37 33.15 -14.88
CA LEU A 51 17.07 32.57 -13.75
C LEU A 51 16.53 31.18 -13.44
N GLN A 52 17.43 30.26 -13.10
CA GLN A 52 17.13 28.89 -12.75
C GLN A 52 17.96 28.51 -11.51
N TYR A 53 17.44 27.64 -10.64
CA TYR A 53 18.23 27.12 -9.53
C TYR A 53 19.38 26.24 -10.05
N THR A 54 20.57 26.35 -9.44
CA THR A 54 21.72 25.49 -9.80
C THR A 54 21.64 24.11 -9.16
N ASP A 55 20.97 24.01 -8.02
CA ASP A 55 21.01 22.84 -7.15
C ASP A 55 19.65 22.12 -7.16
N GLY A 56 19.65 20.79 -7.21
CA GLY A 56 18.43 19.97 -7.27
C GLY A 56 17.75 19.98 -8.64
N VAL A 57 16.42 19.87 -8.67
CA VAL A 57 15.66 20.01 -9.91
C VAL A 57 15.80 21.44 -10.40
N GLN A 58 16.39 21.63 -11.58
CA GLN A 58 16.68 22.93 -12.18
C GLN A 58 15.38 23.66 -12.57
N MET A 59 14.66 24.19 -11.59
CA MET A 59 13.36 24.85 -11.78
C MET A 59 13.57 26.32 -12.19
N TYR A 60 12.73 26.81 -13.09
CA TYR A 60 12.76 28.21 -13.53
C TYR A 60 12.20 29.13 -12.46
N ILE A 61 12.81 30.32 -12.34
CA ILE A 61 12.34 31.38 -11.47
C ILE A 61 11.40 32.29 -12.25
N THR A 62 10.25 32.54 -11.64
CA THR A 62 9.10 33.28 -12.14
C THR A 62 8.65 34.27 -11.08
N GLU A 63 7.75 35.18 -11.44
CA GLU A 63 7.17 36.10 -10.47
C GLU A 63 6.36 35.40 -9.36
N SER A 64 5.92 34.16 -9.57
CA SER A 64 5.17 33.40 -8.56
C SER A 64 6.03 32.66 -7.55
N ASN A 65 7.27 32.28 -7.89
CA ASN A 65 8.18 31.55 -6.98
C ASN A 65 9.44 32.35 -6.60
N ARG A 66 9.60 33.59 -7.06
CA ARG A 66 10.74 34.45 -6.70
C ARG A 66 10.85 34.74 -5.20
N LEU A 67 9.73 34.68 -4.47
CA LEU A 67 9.72 34.90 -3.02
C LEU A 67 10.37 33.73 -2.26
N ASP A 68 10.50 32.57 -2.91
CA ASP A 68 11.16 31.39 -2.34
C ASP A 68 12.70 31.53 -2.34
N ILE A 69 13.26 32.55 -3.03
CA ILE A 69 14.70 32.75 -3.15
C ILE A 69 15.29 33.21 -1.80
N LYS A 70 16.23 32.44 -1.26
CA LYS A 70 16.90 32.71 0.02
C LYS A 70 18.27 33.37 -0.15
N ASN A 71 18.74 34.01 0.93
CA ASN A 71 20.08 34.58 1.00
C ASN A 71 21.13 33.48 0.82
N GLY A 72 22.09 33.69 -0.08
CA GLY A 72 23.13 32.74 -0.41
C GLY A 72 22.76 31.75 -1.52
N CYS A 73 21.55 31.83 -2.09
CA CYS A 73 21.19 31.02 -3.25
C CYS A 73 22.11 31.32 -4.44
N ILE A 74 22.53 30.25 -5.10
CA ILE A 74 23.25 30.30 -6.36
C ILE A 74 22.24 30.05 -7.47
N LEU A 75 22.12 31.02 -8.37
CA LEU A 75 21.24 30.95 -9.53
C LEU A 75 22.10 30.86 -10.78
N ARG A 76 21.57 30.21 -11.81
CA ARG A 76 22.15 30.21 -13.15
C ARG A 76 21.36 31.15 -14.04
N LEU A 77 22.07 32.01 -14.78
CA LEU A 77 21.47 32.68 -15.93
C LEU A 77 21.45 31.68 -17.10
N THR A 78 20.26 31.30 -17.51
CA THR A 78 20.01 30.37 -18.63
C THR A 78 19.12 31.06 -19.67
N LYS A 79 18.85 30.38 -20.80
CA LYS A 79 17.90 30.86 -21.80
C LYS A 79 16.50 30.94 -21.19
N ALA A 80 15.74 31.96 -21.55
CA ALA A 80 14.35 32.08 -21.11
C ALA A 80 13.53 30.84 -21.51
N PRO A 81 12.55 30.37 -20.71
CA PRO A 81 11.76 29.18 -21.01
C PRO A 81 11.17 29.19 -22.42
N GLY A 82 10.63 30.32 -22.86
CA GLY A 82 10.09 30.47 -24.22
C GLY A 82 11.15 30.36 -25.32
N ARG A 83 12.39 30.80 -25.08
CA ARG A 83 13.51 30.65 -26.02
C ARG A 83 14.08 29.24 -26.02
N CYS A 84 14.26 28.64 -24.83
CA CYS A 84 14.63 27.24 -24.69
C CYS A 84 13.62 26.33 -25.39
N ALA A 85 12.32 26.58 -25.20
CA ALA A 85 11.26 25.87 -25.90
C ALA A 85 11.32 26.08 -27.42
N GLU A 86 11.62 27.29 -27.91
CA GLU A 86 11.81 27.58 -29.33
C GLU A 86 13.01 26.83 -29.93
N ASP A 87 14.14 26.84 -29.24
CA ASP A 87 15.38 26.18 -29.66
C ASP A 87 15.20 24.66 -29.69
N LEU A 88 14.62 24.08 -28.64
CA LEU A 88 14.32 22.64 -28.59
C LEU A 88 13.29 22.25 -29.65
N PHE A 89 12.25 23.06 -29.86
CA PHE A 89 11.27 22.81 -30.92
C PHE A 89 11.93 22.78 -32.31
N LYS A 90 12.85 23.71 -32.60
CA LYS A 90 13.62 23.71 -33.86
C LYS A 90 14.63 22.56 -33.93
N GLY A 91 15.32 22.26 -32.83
CA GLY A 91 16.30 21.17 -32.74
C GLY A 91 15.66 19.80 -32.99
N ILE A 92 14.45 19.58 -32.46
CA ILE A 92 13.65 18.38 -32.69
C ILE A 92 13.23 18.25 -34.17
N GLN A 93 12.96 19.39 -34.84
CA GLN A 93 12.64 19.43 -36.27
C GLN A 93 13.87 19.40 -37.19
N SER A 94 15.08 19.41 -36.63
CA SER A 94 16.32 19.35 -37.41
C SER A 94 16.38 18.08 -38.26
N SER A 95 16.96 18.17 -39.46
CA SER A 95 17.26 17.00 -40.30
C SER A 95 18.41 16.15 -39.75
N ASP A 96 19.22 16.71 -38.86
CA ASP A 96 20.33 16.02 -38.22
C ASP A 96 19.84 15.17 -37.03
N ALA A 97 20.05 13.85 -37.11
CA ALA A 97 19.64 12.91 -36.10
C ALA A 97 20.37 13.09 -34.75
N GLY A 98 21.62 13.56 -34.76
CA GLY A 98 22.39 13.83 -33.54
C GLY A 98 21.80 15.02 -32.77
N VAL A 99 21.59 16.15 -33.48
CA VAL A 99 20.96 17.35 -32.91
C VAL A 99 19.57 17.04 -32.37
N ARG A 100 18.78 16.24 -33.10
CA ARG A 100 17.45 15.81 -32.66
C ARG A 100 17.52 14.97 -31.38
N CYS A 101 18.44 14.02 -31.32
CA CYS A 101 18.62 13.15 -30.16
C CYS A 101 19.01 13.95 -28.92
N ASP A 102 19.99 14.86 -29.04
CA ASP A 102 20.44 15.70 -27.94
C ASP A 102 19.34 16.65 -27.46
N SER A 103 18.58 17.24 -28.40
CA SER A 103 17.44 18.10 -28.08
C SER A 103 16.34 17.35 -27.33
N LEU A 104 16.03 16.11 -27.71
CA LEU A 104 15.02 15.29 -27.02
C LEU A 104 15.49 14.82 -25.64
N LYS A 105 16.78 14.52 -25.51
CA LYS A 105 17.39 14.18 -24.21
C LYS A 105 17.32 15.36 -23.26
N GLU A 106 17.68 16.56 -23.72
CA GLU A 106 17.54 17.79 -22.95
C GLU A 106 16.07 18.04 -22.60
N LEU A 107 15.16 17.89 -23.58
CA LEU A 107 13.72 18.04 -23.38
C LEU A 107 13.19 17.16 -22.25
N ALA A 108 13.60 15.90 -22.16
CA ALA A 108 13.16 15.00 -21.09
C ALA A 108 13.55 15.52 -19.69
N GLY A 109 14.72 16.15 -19.55
CA GLY A 109 15.15 16.76 -18.29
C GLY A 109 14.39 18.05 -17.95
N VAL A 110 14.29 18.97 -18.92
CA VAL A 110 13.64 20.27 -18.69
C VAL A 110 12.11 20.17 -18.60
N SER A 111 11.50 19.13 -19.17
CA SER A 111 10.05 18.88 -19.08
C SER A 111 9.57 18.53 -17.68
N THR A 112 10.49 18.26 -16.74
CA THR A 112 10.13 18.07 -15.33
C THR A 112 9.69 19.37 -14.65
N ASP A 113 10.02 20.54 -15.21
CA ASP A 113 9.65 21.88 -14.76
C ASP A 113 8.33 22.34 -15.37
N MET A 114 7.44 22.92 -14.54
CA MET A 114 6.09 23.31 -14.96
C MET A 114 6.08 24.49 -15.92
N THR A 115 6.94 25.48 -15.66
CA THR A 115 7.00 26.73 -16.41
C THR A 115 7.48 26.45 -17.83
N PHE A 116 8.52 25.63 -17.96
CA PHE A 116 8.97 25.15 -19.26
C PHE A 116 7.91 24.33 -19.97
N ALA A 117 7.28 23.36 -19.29
CA ALA A 117 6.26 22.51 -19.88
C ALA A 117 5.08 23.33 -20.44
N GLN A 118 4.63 24.38 -19.73
CA GLN A 118 3.59 25.29 -20.20
C GLN A 118 3.98 26.03 -21.49
N GLU A 119 5.21 26.57 -21.57
CA GLU A 119 5.72 27.25 -22.76
C GLU A 119 5.91 26.31 -23.96
N PHE A 120 6.34 25.07 -23.71
CA PHE A 120 6.48 24.08 -24.76
C PHE A 120 5.13 23.57 -25.27
N ILE A 121 4.16 23.37 -24.36
CA ILE A 121 2.79 22.96 -24.71
C ILE A 121 2.06 24.07 -25.46
N SER A 122 2.20 25.34 -25.06
CA SER A 122 1.56 26.48 -25.75
C SER A 122 2.04 26.64 -27.20
N ARG A 123 3.24 26.13 -27.51
CA ARG A 123 3.81 26.06 -28.87
C ARG A 123 3.43 24.78 -29.63
N ASN A 124 2.49 23.99 -29.11
CA ASN A 124 2.11 22.69 -29.65
C ASN A 124 3.27 21.67 -29.69
N GLY A 125 4.26 21.79 -28.80
CA GLY A 125 5.40 20.87 -28.74
C GLY A 125 4.99 19.43 -28.40
N HIS A 126 3.94 19.24 -27.60
CA HIS A 126 3.39 17.91 -27.31
C HIS A 126 2.84 17.22 -28.58
N LEU A 127 2.23 17.97 -29.51
CA LEU A 127 1.78 17.44 -30.82
C LEU A 127 2.96 17.07 -31.72
N LEU A 128 4.08 17.79 -31.62
CA LEU A 128 5.31 17.43 -32.32
C LEU A 128 5.84 16.07 -31.85
N LEU A 129 5.84 15.81 -30.53
CA LEU A 129 6.23 14.50 -29.99
C LEU A 129 5.26 13.40 -30.43
N VAL A 130 3.95 13.67 -30.41
CA VAL A 130 2.94 12.74 -30.94
C VAL A 130 3.24 12.39 -32.40
N LYS A 131 3.53 13.38 -33.24
CA LYS A 131 3.86 13.17 -34.64
C LYS A 131 5.13 12.33 -34.83
N ILE A 132 6.18 12.57 -34.05
CA ILE A 132 7.42 11.77 -34.10
C ILE A 132 7.15 10.31 -33.76
N VAL A 133 6.31 10.08 -32.75
CA VAL A 133 5.88 8.73 -32.38
C VAL A 133 5.09 8.09 -33.52
N GLU A 134 4.10 8.79 -34.08
CA GLU A 134 3.26 8.30 -35.18
C GLU A 134 4.07 7.95 -36.45
N ASP A 135 5.04 8.79 -36.84
CA ASP A 135 5.85 8.62 -38.06
C ASP A 135 6.86 7.45 -37.92
N SER A 136 7.38 7.20 -36.70
CA SER A 136 8.11 5.98 -36.32
C SER A 136 9.34 5.56 -37.15
N THR A 137 10.00 6.51 -37.80
CA THR A 137 11.22 6.29 -38.60
C THR A 137 12.51 6.36 -37.79
N GLU A 138 12.41 6.71 -36.51
CA GLU A 138 13.53 7.13 -35.67
C GLU A 138 14.23 5.97 -34.96
N SER A 139 15.48 6.19 -34.54
CA SER A 139 16.24 5.22 -33.74
C SER A 139 15.61 4.98 -32.37
N ASN A 140 15.89 3.81 -31.77
CA ASN A 140 15.33 3.45 -30.46
C ASN A 140 15.65 4.47 -29.36
N VAL A 141 16.87 5.02 -29.36
CA VAL A 141 17.31 6.00 -28.36
C VAL A 141 16.50 7.30 -28.47
N ILE A 142 16.30 7.79 -29.69
CA ILE A 142 15.47 8.96 -29.98
C ILE A 142 14.02 8.71 -29.52
N MET A 143 13.48 7.51 -29.78
CA MET A 143 12.14 7.14 -29.35
C MET A 143 12.01 7.11 -27.83
N THR A 144 12.96 6.51 -27.11
CA THR A 144 12.96 6.49 -25.64
C THR A 144 12.96 7.90 -25.04
N HIS A 145 13.82 8.79 -25.54
CA HIS A 145 13.82 10.19 -25.08
C HIS A 145 12.53 10.92 -25.41
N THR A 146 11.96 10.68 -26.60
CA THR A 146 10.67 11.24 -27.02
C THR A 146 9.54 10.80 -26.07
N LEU A 147 9.44 9.50 -25.77
CA LEU A 147 8.41 8.96 -24.89
C LEU A 147 8.58 9.44 -23.45
N LYS A 148 9.82 9.52 -22.94
CA LYS A 148 10.10 10.08 -21.60
C LYS A 148 9.69 11.54 -21.52
N ALA A 149 10.10 12.36 -22.48
CA ALA A 149 9.71 13.77 -22.52
C ALA A 149 8.19 13.94 -22.63
N PHE A 150 7.53 13.14 -23.47
CA PHE A 150 6.08 13.16 -23.60
C PHE A 150 5.38 12.81 -22.28
N MET A 151 5.82 11.73 -21.63
CA MET A 151 5.30 11.30 -20.34
C MET A 151 5.48 12.39 -19.28
N GLU A 152 6.68 12.98 -19.20
CA GLU A 152 6.97 14.10 -18.32
C GLU A 152 6.04 15.29 -18.54
N LEU A 153 5.71 15.64 -19.79
CA LEU A 153 4.76 16.72 -20.10
C LEU A 153 3.32 16.38 -19.74
N MET A 154 2.87 15.14 -20.00
CA MET A 154 1.50 14.71 -19.72
C MET A 154 1.20 14.65 -18.22
N TYR A 155 2.20 14.30 -17.43
CA TYR A 155 2.14 14.25 -15.98
C TYR A 155 1.79 15.59 -15.30
N HIS A 156 2.00 16.72 -15.96
CA HIS A 156 1.55 18.04 -15.47
C HIS A 156 0.03 18.20 -15.53
N GLY A 157 -0.69 17.26 -16.18
CA GLY A 157 -2.12 17.32 -16.45
C GLY A 157 -2.59 18.61 -17.14
N ILE A 158 -1.68 19.30 -17.85
CA ILE A 158 -2.00 20.48 -18.66
C ILE A 158 -2.80 20.05 -19.89
N VAL A 159 -2.44 18.91 -20.47
CA VAL A 159 -3.11 18.28 -21.60
C VAL A 159 -3.86 17.04 -21.10
N SER A 160 -5.11 16.86 -21.53
CA SER A 160 -5.88 15.66 -21.24
C SER A 160 -5.36 14.49 -22.08
N TRP A 161 -5.27 13.30 -21.47
CA TRP A 161 -4.98 12.05 -22.19
C TRP A 161 -6.01 11.72 -23.28
N GLU A 162 -7.24 12.26 -23.17
CA GLU A 162 -8.30 12.08 -24.17
C GLU A 162 -8.04 12.81 -25.50
N ASN A 163 -7.13 13.79 -25.50
CA ASN A 163 -6.79 14.55 -26.72
C ASN A 163 -5.85 13.78 -27.66
N LEU A 164 -5.42 12.58 -27.27
CA LEU A 164 -4.47 11.78 -28.04
C LEU A 164 -5.19 11.02 -29.16
N SER A 165 -4.53 10.97 -30.32
CA SER A 165 -5.08 10.31 -31.51
C SER A 165 -5.10 8.78 -31.30
N THR A 166 -6.02 8.11 -32.01
CA THR A 166 -6.03 6.64 -32.05
C THR A 166 -4.79 6.07 -32.75
N VAL A 167 -4.15 6.84 -33.63
CA VAL A 167 -2.90 6.46 -34.32
C VAL A 167 -1.74 6.39 -33.33
N PHE A 168 -1.63 7.39 -32.45
CA PHE A 168 -0.65 7.43 -31.39
C PHE A 168 -0.79 6.22 -30.45
N ILE A 169 -2.01 5.95 -29.97
CA ILE A 169 -2.29 4.83 -29.06
C ILE A 169 -1.92 3.49 -29.70
N LYS A 170 -2.30 3.28 -30.97
CA LYS A 170 -1.91 2.10 -31.76
C LYS A 170 -0.39 1.97 -31.88
N LYS A 171 0.32 3.09 -32.03
CA LYS A 171 1.78 3.07 -32.10
C LYS A 171 2.42 2.69 -30.77
N ILE A 172 1.98 3.27 -29.66
CA ILE A 172 2.46 2.90 -28.32
C ILE A 172 2.20 1.41 -28.05
N ALA A 173 0.99 0.93 -28.37
CA ALA A 173 0.66 -0.49 -28.28
C ALA A 173 1.55 -1.35 -29.20
N SER A 174 1.93 -0.86 -30.39
CA SER A 174 2.85 -1.57 -31.29
C SER A 174 4.24 -1.77 -30.66
N PHE A 175 4.74 -0.83 -29.85
CA PHE A 175 6.02 -0.98 -29.15
C PHE A 175 5.94 -2.05 -28.06
N VAL A 176 4.81 -2.14 -27.36
CA VAL A 176 4.55 -3.22 -26.38
C VAL A 176 4.39 -4.56 -27.10
N ASN A 177 3.74 -4.59 -28.26
CA ASN A 177 3.51 -5.80 -29.06
C ASN A 177 4.77 -6.29 -29.80
N ALA A 178 5.74 -5.41 -30.08
CA ALA A 178 6.99 -5.74 -30.76
C ALA A 178 7.86 -6.71 -29.95
N LYS A 179 8.64 -7.58 -30.62
CA LYS A 179 9.58 -8.49 -29.95
C LYS A 179 10.52 -7.71 -29.01
N PRO A 180 10.97 -8.28 -27.87
CA PRO A 180 11.82 -7.60 -26.90
C PRO A 180 13.19 -7.31 -27.52
N THR A 181 13.32 -6.18 -28.20
CA THR A 181 14.58 -5.68 -28.76
C THR A 181 15.16 -4.60 -27.85
N ASP A 182 14.33 -3.73 -27.28
CA ASP A 182 14.74 -2.67 -26.34
C ASP A 182 13.79 -2.60 -25.14
N ALA A 183 14.33 -2.91 -23.95
CA ALA A 183 13.60 -2.86 -22.69
C ALA A 183 13.12 -1.45 -22.34
N SER A 184 13.86 -0.42 -22.71
CA SER A 184 13.60 0.97 -22.28
C SER A 184 12.33 1.55 -22.93
N ILE A 185 12.13 1.31 -24.23
CA ILE A 185 10.91 1.74 -24.95
C ILE A 185 9.69 1.02 -24.38
N GLN A 186 9.82 -0.30 -24.13
CA GLN A 186 8.72 -1.10 -23.60
C GLN A 186 8.31 -0.65 -22.20
N GLN A 187 9.27 -0.34 -21.33
CA GLN A 187 8.99 0.18 -19.98
C GLN A 187 8.19 1.47 -20.02
N VAL A 188 8.67 2.49 -20.77
CA VAL A 188 7.97 3.78 -20.86
C VAL A 188 6.62 3.65 -21.56
N SER A 189 6.53 2.78 -22.58
CA SER A 189 5.25 2.51 -23.26
C SER A 189 4.21 1.89 -22.34
N LEU A 190 4.61 0.90 -21.51
CA LEU A 190 3.72 0.27 -20.52
C LEU A 190 3.21 1.30 -19.49
N ASP A 191 4.09 2.19 -19.02
CA ASP A 191 3.76 3.25 -18.05
C ASP A 191 2.78 4.28 -18.65
N ILE A 192 3.00 4.69 -19.90
CA ILE A 192 2.08 5.56 -20.64
C ILE A 192 0.69 4.92 -20.74
N LEU A 193 0.62 3.63 -21.09
CA LEU A 193 -0.65 2.91 -21.25
C LEU A 193 -1.36 2.70 -19.92
N GLU A 194 -0.62 2.46 -18.84
CA GLU A 194 -1.17 2.38 -17.49
C GLU A 194 -1.86 3.69 -17.11
N ASN A 195 -1.18 4.82 -17.29
CA ASN A 195 -1.73 6.13 -17.01
C ASN A 195 -2.94 6.47 -17.90
N MET A 196 -2.94 6.05 -19.17
CA MET A 196 -4.10 6.18 -20.05
C MET A 196 -5.32 5.40 -19.54
N VAL A 197 -5.13 4.14 -19.14
CA VAL A 197 -6.19 3.27 -18.61
C VAL A 197 -6.81 3.87 -17.36
N LEU A 198 -6.00 4.38 -16.44
CA LEU A 198 -6.48 5.00 -15.20
C LEU A 198 -7.16 6.36 -15.40
N SER A 199 -6.96 7.00 -16.56
CA SER A 199 -7.47 8.35 -16.82
C SER A 199 -8.92 8.38 -17.32
N SER A 200 -9.31 7.45 -18.21
CA SER A 200 -10.67 7.44 -18.76
C SER A 200 -11.13 6.06 -19.25
N GLN A 201 -12.45 5.83 -19.22
CA GLN A 201 -13.06 4.59 -19.68
C GLN A 201 -12.91 4.37 -21.20
N SER A 202 -12.90 5.45 -21.99
CA SER A 202 -12.73 5.39 -23.44
C SER A 202 -11.33 4.89 -23.81
N LEU A 203 -10.29 5.39 -23.12
CA LEU A 203 -8.91 4.94 -23.29
C LEU A 203 -8.73 3.50 -22.80
N PHE A 204 -9.38 3.11 -21.70
CA PHE A 204 -9.39 1.71 -21.25
C PHE A 204 -9.85 0.75 -22.36
N LEU A 205 -10.97 1.05 -23.03
CA LEU A 205 -11.50 0.20 -24.11
C LEU A 205 -10.54 0.12 -25.31
N GLN A 206 -9.88 1.22 -25.65
CA GLN A 206 -8.90 1.26 -26.74
C GLN A 206 -7.65 0.45 -26.39
N VAL A 207 -7.08 0.64 -25.21
CA VAL A 207 -5.90 -0.11 -24.75
C VAL A 207 -6.20 -1.61 -24.65
N LYS A 208 -7.37 -1.98 -24.12
CA LYS A 208 -7.84 -3.38 -24.07
C LYS A 208 -7.96 -4.01 -25.47
N HIS A 209 -8.37 -3.25 -26.48
CA HIS A 209 -8.45 -3.73 -27.86
C HIS A 209 -7.07 -3.95 -28.49
N GLU A 210 -6.13 -3.02 -28.27
CA GLU A 210 -4.81 -3.04 -28.91
C GLU A 210 -3.80 -3.98 -28.21
N ILE A 211 -3.95 -4.21 -26.90
CA ILE A 211 -3.04 -5.02 -26.10
C ILE A 211 -3.78 -6.25 -25.59
N THR A 212 -3.44 -7.39 -26.17
CA THR A 212 -4.02 -8.66 -25.75
C THR A 212 -3.45 -9.10 -24.40
N MET A 213 -4.28 -9.78 -23.60
CA MET A 213 -3.82 -10.39 -22.34
C MET A 213 -2.67 -11.38 -22.55
N GLU A 214 -2.64 -12.08 -23.68
CA GLU A 214 -1.52 -12.98 -24.02
C GLU A 214 -0.19 -12.24 -24.08
N ARG A 215 -0.18 -11.01 -24.60
CA ARG A 215 1.01 -10.20 -24.68
C ARG A 215 1.49 -9.73 -23.31
N LEU A 216 0.57 -9.32 -22.44
CA LEU A 216 0.92 -8.92 -21.07
C LEU A 216 1.52 -10.09 -20.28
N ILE A 217 0.94 -11.28 -20.41
CA ILE A 217 1.51 -12.50 -19.81
C ILE A 217 2.92 -12.77 -20.35
N ALA A 218 3.15 -12.60 -21.66
CA ALA A 218 4.48 -12.76 -22.24
C ALA A 218 5.52 -11.79 -21.65
N HIS A 219 5.12 -10.56 -21.32
CA HIS A 219 5.99 -9.57 -20.66
C HIS A 219 6.29 -9.90 -19.20
N LEU A 220 5.32 -10.47 -18.47
CA LEU A 220 5.53 -11.02 -17.14
C LEU A 220 6.51 -12.22 -17.16
N GLN A 221 6.61 -12.91 -18.31
CA GLN A 221 7.49 -14.06 -18.50
C GLN A 221 8.95 -13.72 -18.80
N VAL A 222 9.29 -12.44 -18.98
CA VAL A 222 10.65 -11.97 -19.25
C VAL A 222 11.48 -11.94 -17.97
N THR A 223 12.80 -12.11 -18.07
CA THR A 223 13.73 -12.08 -16.91
C THR A 223 13.94 -10.68 -16.31
N ASN A 224 13.55 -9.62 -17.00
CA ASN A 224 13.76 -8.24 -16.58
C ASN A 224 12.66 -7.81 -15.58
N GLN A 225 13.05 -7.63 -14.32
CA GLN A 225 12.13 -7.29 -13.21
C GLN A 225 11.41 -5.95 -13.41
N GLN A 226 12.04 -4.95 -14.05
CA GLN A 226 11.39 -3.66 -14.32
C GLN A 226 10.26 -3.81 -15.34
N ILE A 227 10.46 -4.61 -16.39
CA ILE A 227 9.39 -4.92 -17.37
C ILE A 227 8.28 -5.70 -16.68
N GLN A 228 8.61 -6.70 -15.86
CA GLN A 228 7.62 -7.46 -15.11
C GLN A 228 6.76 -6.54 -14.22
N THR A 229 7.38 -5.60 -13.52
CA THR A 229 6.70 -4.65 -12.64
C THR A 229 5.76 -3.74 -13.44
N LYS A 230 6.24 -3.10 -14.52
CA LYS A 230 5.38 -2.25 -15.38
C LYS A 230 4.27 -3.03 -16.11
N ALA A 231 4.53 -4.27 -16.51
CA ALA A 231 3.50 -5.13 -17.11
C ALA A 231 2.45 -5.56 -16.09
N MET A 232 2.88 -5.83 -14.84
CA MET A 232 1.98 -6.13 -13.73
C MET A 232 1.14 -4.89 -13.35
N ALA A 233 1.73 -3.70 -13.33
CA ALA A 233 1.05 -2.45 -13.07
C ALA A 233 -0.07 -2.19 -14.09
N LEU A 234 0.22 -2.33 -15.39
CA LEU A 234 -0.79 -2.24 -16.44
C LEU A 234 -1.89 -3.32 -16.31
N LEU A 235 -1.53 -4.56 -15.95
CA LEU A 235 -2.50 -5.62 -15.68
C LEU A 235 -3.42 -5.24 -14.50
N MET A 236 -2.87 -4.66 -13.43
CA MET A 236 -3.66 -4.20 -12.28
C MET A 236 -4.58 -3.05 -12.67
N ALA A 237 -4.08 -2.05 -13.41
CA ALA A 237 -4.88 -0.93 -13.90
C ALA A 237 -6.06 -1.39 -14.75
N LEU A 238 -5.84 -2.36 -15.65
CA LEU A 238 -6.91 -2.95 -16.47
C LEU A 238 -7.95 -3.69 -15.59
N LEU A 239 -7.52 -4.50 -14.62
CA LEU A 239 -8.43 -5.24 -13.74
C LEU A 239 -9.21 -4.34 -12.78
N GLN A 240 -8.61 -3.23 -12.32
CA GLN A 240 -9.28 -2.27 -11.44
C GLN A 240 -10.32 -1.45 -12.19
N THR A 241 -10.01 -1.01 -13.41
CA THR A 241 -10.87 -0.13 -14.24
C THR A 241 -11.97 -0.88 -14.98
N ALA A 242 -11.78 -2.16 -15.29
CA ALA A 242 -12.77 -2.97 -16.01
C ALA A 242 -14.14 -3.02 -15.30
N GLY A 243 -15.24 -3.13 -16.06
CA GLY A 243 -16.56 -3.45 -15.51
C GLY A 243 -16.69 -4.94 -15.16
N ASP A 244 -17.76 -5.34 -14.46
CA ASP A 244 -17.91 -6.71 -13.96
C ASP A 244 -17.85 -7.80 -15.06
N SER A 245 -18.51 -7.56 -16.20
CA SER A 245 -18.47 -8.48 -17.34
C SER A 245 -17.07 -8.61 -17.93
N ASP A 246 -16.37 -7.49 -18.10
CA ASP A 246 -15.01 -7.47 -18.64
C ASP A 246 -14.03 -8.17 -17.68
N LYS A 247 -14.19 -7.98 -16.37
CA LYS A 247 -13.38 -8.67 -15.35
C LYS A 247 -13.57 -10.17 -15.40
N GLN A 248 -14.80 -10.66 -15.57
CA GLN A 248 -15.06 -12.11 -15.70
C GLN A 248 -14.29 -12.72 -16.87
N ASP A 249 -14.35 -12.10 -18.05
CA ASP A 249 -13.65 -12.58 -19.24
C ASP A 249 -12.12 -12.56 -19.05
N MET A 250 -11.60 -11.50 -18.44
CA MET A 250 -10.18 -11.36 -18.14
C MET A 250 -9.71 -12.44 -17.16
N PHE A 251 -10.41 -12.64 -16.04
CA PHE A 251 -10.08 -13.70 -15.08
C PHE A 251 -10.16 -15.10 -15.68
N ALA A 252 -11.17 -15.36 -16.51
CA ALA A 252 -11.28 -16.63 -17.23
C ALA A 252 -10.05 -16.88 -18.13
N PHE A 253 -9.58 -15.85 -18.82
CA PHE A 253 -8.36 -15.94 -19.64
C PHE A 253 -7.10 -16.16 -18.80
N LEU A 254 -6.93 -15.41 -17.70
CA LEU A 254 -5.78 -15.53 -16.80
C LEU A 254 -5.69 -16.93 -16.17
N ASN A 255 -6.83 -17.49 -15.76
CA ASN A 255 -6.93 -18.85 -15.25
C ASN A 255 -6.59 -19.89 -16.32
N LYS A 256 -7.11 -19.73 -17.54
CA LYS A 256 -6.80 -20.63 -18.67
C LYS A 256 -5.30 -20.67 -19.00
N LYS A 257 -4.59 -19.56 -18.83
CA LYS A 257 -3.14 -19.44 -19.08
C LYS A 257 -2.27 -19.78 -17.85
N ASN A 258 -2.86 -20.21 -16.72
CA ASN A 258 -2.16 -20.56 -15.48
C ASN A 258 -1.22 -19.45 -14.96
N LEU A 259 -1.59 -18.17 -15.14
CA LEU A 259 -0.75 -17.04 -14.70
C LEU A 259 -0.42 -17.13 -13.20
N ARG A 260 -1.39 -17.56 -12.40
CA ARG A 260 -1.27 -17.74 -10.95
C ARG A 260 -0.10 -18.68 -10.57
N GLN A 261 0.02 -19.83 -11.25
CA GLN A 261 1.14 -20.75 -11.06
C GLN A 261 2.47 -20.19 -11.56
N TYR A 262 2.46 -19.40 -12.64
CA TYR A 262 3.65 -18.73 -13.14
C TYR A 262 4.18 -17.72 -12.12
N ILE A 263 3.31 -16.87 -11.57
CA ILE A 263 3.64 -15.89 -10.52
C ILE A 263 4.21 -16.61 -9.30
N TYR A 264 3.56 -17.69 -8.85
CA TYR A 264 4.03 -18.47 -7.71
C TYR A 264 5.46 -19.00 -7.91
N LYS A 265 5.75 -19.60 -9.06
CA LYS A 265 7.05 -20.24 -9.34
C LYS A 265 8.17 -19.25 -9.69
N ASN A 266 7.87 -18.25 -10.52
CA ASN A 266 8.89 -17.43 -11.17
C ASN A 266 9.03 -16.02 -10.59
N ILE A 267 8.04 -15.53 -9.83
CA ILE A 267 8.09 -14.22 -9.17
C ILE A 267 8.27 -14.43 -7.66
N ILE A 268 7.35 -15.14 -7.02
CA ILE A 268 7.36 -15.31 -5.55
C ILE A 268 8.51 -16.19 -5.09
N HIS A 269 8.77 -17.31 -5.77
CA HIS A 269 9.86 -18.23 -5.46
C HIS A 269 11.09 -18.02 -6.36
N SER A 270 11.20 -16.85 -6.99
CA SER A 270 12.39 -16.48 -7.74
C SER A 270 13.62 -16.41 -6.82
N SER A 271 14.83 -16.51 -7.37
CA SER A 271 16.06 -16.37 -6.58
C SER A 271 16.28 -14.97 -6.00
N GLY A 272 15.57 -13.96 -6.51
CA GLY A 272 15.62 -12.58 -6.01
C GLY A 272 14.45 -12.27 -5.06
N SER A 273 14.69 -11.38 -4.08
CA SER A 273 13.61 -10.83 -3.25
C SER A 273 12.64 -10.02 -4.11
N VAL A 274 11.35 -10.19 -3.84
CA VAL A 274 10.30 -9.35 -4.46
C VAL A 274 10.47 -7.91 -3.97
N GLN A 275 10.58 -6.96 -4.91
CA GLN A 275 10.65 -5.52 -4.60
C GLN A 275 9.29 -5.00 -4.11
N ASP A 276 9.29 -3.88 -3.38
CA ASP A 276 8.09 -3.33 -2.74
C ASP A 276 6.95 -3.01 -3.73
N GLU A 277 7.27 -2.45 -4.91
CA GLU A 277 6.28 -2.19 -5.96
C GLU A 277 5.60 -3.48 -6.45
N MET A 278 6.40 -4.53 -6.71
CA MET A 278 5.87 -5.83 -7.12
C MET A 278 5.05 -6.48 -6.00
N ALA A 279 5.49 -6.38 -4.74
CA ALA A 279 4.74 -6.90 -3.60
C ALA A 279 3.37 -6.22 -3.46
N HIS A 280 3.32 -4.90 -3.66
CA HIS A 280 2.07 -4.14 -3.72
C HIS A 280 1.17 -4.64 -4.86
N HIS A 281 1.68 -4.82 -6.07
CA HIS A 281 0.87 -5.34 -7.18
C HIS A 281 0.37 -6.78 -6.94
N LEU A 282 1.14 -7.63 -6.27
CA LEU A 282 0.69 -8.97 -5.87
C LEU A 282 -0.43 -8.92 -4.83
N TYR A 283 -0.34 -8.00 -3.86
CA TYR A 283 -1.41 -7.72 -2.92
C TYR A 283 -2.68 -7.25 -3.64
N VAL A 284 -2.56 -6.28 -4.54
CA VAL A 284 -3.69 -5.77 -5.34
C VAL A 284 -4.32 -6.90 -6.17
N LEU A 285 -3.52 -7.73 -6.85
CA LEU A 285 -4.04 -8.86 -7.62
C LEU A 285 -4.83 -9.83 -6.73
N GLN A 286 -4.30 -10.18 -5.56
CA GLN A 286 -4.98 -11.05 -4.61
C GLN A 286 -6.33 -10.46 -4.21
N SER A 287 -6.34 -9.20 -3.75
CA SER A 287 -7.57 -8.53 -3.30
C SER A 287 -8.60 -8.39 -4.42
N VAL A 288 -8.20 -7.96 -5.62
CA VAL A 288 -9.13 -7.82 -6.76
C VAL A 288 -9.70 -9.17 -7.20
N THR A 289 -8.90 -10.24 -7.15
CA THR A 289 -9.37 -11.59 -7.49
C THR A 289 -10.33 -12.14 -6.43
N LEU A 290 -10.03 -11.94 -5.14
CA LEU A 290 -10.91 -12.35 -4.04
C LEU A 290 -12.23 -11.56 -4.06
N ASN A 291 -12.18 -10.25 -4.31
CA ASN A 291 -13.36 -9.40 -4.41
C ASN A 291 -14.26 -9.76 -5.59
N HIS A 292 -13.77 -10.53 -6.57
CA HIS A 292 -14.63 -11.09 -7.61
C HIS A 292 -15.73 -12.00 -7.02
N GLN A 293 -15.48 -12.61 -5.86
CA GLN A 293 -16.46 -13.44 -5.15
C GLN A 293 -17.50 -12.61 -4.37
N GLU A 294 -17.31 -11.29 -4.24
CA GLU A 294 -18.23 -10.40 -3.51
C GLU A 294 -19.64 -10.44 -4.07
N LEU A 295 -19.80 -10.51 -5.40
CA LEU A 295 -21.12 -10.59 -6.04
C LEU A 295 -21.90 -11.80 -5.52
N ARG A 296 -21.26 -12.99 -5.51
CA ARG A 296 -21.88 -14.22 -4.96
C ARG A 296 -22.11 -14.12 -3.46
N MET A 297 -21.19 -13.50 -2.73
CA MET A 297 -21.32 -13.28 -1.28
C MET A 297 -22.52 -12.40 -0.91
N ARG A 298 -22.80 -11.37 -1.72
CA ARG A 298 -23.90 -10.41 -1.48
C ARG A 298 -25.22 -10.80 -2.13
N THR A 299 -25.23 -11.80 -3.00
CA THR A 299 -26.46 -12.26 -3.66
C THR A 299 -27.20 -13.24 -2.74
N PRO A 300 -28.45 -12.96 -2.34
CA PRO A 300 -29.26 -13.91 -1.58
C PRO A 300 -29.73 -15.06 -2.47
N LEU A 301 -30.05 -16.21 -1.86
CA LEU A 301 -30.67 -17.31 -2.59
C LEU A 301 -32.08 -16.94 -3.07
N ASP A 302 -32.32 -17.11 -4.37
CA ASP A 302 -33.63 -16.98 -5.00
C ASP A 302 -34.35 -18.33 -5.03
N CYS A 303 -35.43 -18.43 -4.25
CA CYS A 303 -36.23 -19.65 -4.15
C CYS A 303 -37.05 -19.94 -5.41
N TYR A 304 -37.15 -19.00 -6.35
CA TYR A 304 -37.82 -19.19 -7.64
C TYR A 304 -36.85 -19.68 -8.73
N SER A 305 -35.54 -19.49 -8.54
CA SER A 305 -34.51 -19.97 -9.48
C SER A 305 -34.41 -21.49 -9.47
N GLN A 306 -34.64 -22.11 -10.63
CA GLN A 306 -34.58 -23.56 -10.78
C GLN A 306 -33.16 -24.09 -10.53
N GLU A 307 -32.14 -23.43 -11.08
CA GLU A 307 -30.73 -23.82 -10.94
C GLU A 307 -30.29 -23.84 -9.47
N GLN A 308 -30.64 -22.81 -8.69
CA GLN A 308 -30.25 -22.74 -7.28
C GLN A 308 -30.98 -23.80 -6.43
N ARG A 309 -32.24 -24.08 -6.74
CA ARG A 309 -32.98 -25.19 -6.13
C ARG A 309 -32.35 -26.53 -6.47
N ASP A 310 -31.92 -26.73 -7.71
CA ASP A 310 -31.30 -27.98 -8.15
C ASP A 310 -29.96 -28.21 -7.44
N ILE A 311 -29.14 -27.16 -7.26
CA ILE A 311 -27.90 -27.23 -6.46
C ILE A 311 -28.20 -27.61 -5.00
N LEU A 312 -29.20 -26.97 -4.39
CA LEU A 312 -29.60 -27.24 -3.01
C LEU A 312 -30.15 -28.66 -2.83
N HIS A 313 -30.92 -29.16 -3.79
CA HIS A 313 -31.37 -30.55 -3.82
C HIS A 313 -30.22 -31.53 -4.12
N GLY A 314 -29.24 -31.13 -4.92
CA GLY A 314 -28.02 -31.88 -5.20
C GLY A 314 -27.21 -32.14 -3.93
N LEU A 315 -27.12 -31.17 -3.02
CA LEU A 315 -26.50 -31.37 -1.69
C LEU A 315 -27.17 -32.50 -0.90
N ARG A 316 -28.51 -32.52 -0.91
CA ARG A 316 -29.30 -33.56 -0.25
C ARG A 316 -29.05 -34.94 -0.86
N GLN A 317 -29.15 -35.04 -2.18
CA GLN A 317 -28.95 -36.28 -2.92
C GLN A 317 -27.52 -36.83 -2.78
N ALA A 318 -26.53 -35.94 -2.70
CA ALA A 318 -25.14 -36.35 -2.49
C ALA A 318 -24.91 -36.99 -1.10
N ALA A 319 -25.72 -36.66 -0.10
CA ALA A 319 -25.61 -37.19 1.26
C ALA A 319 -26.50 -38.41 1.54
N PHE A 320 -27.68 -38.47 0.92
CA PHE A 320 -28.69 -39.50 1.15
C PHE A 320 -29.06 -40.18 -0.18
N GLU A 321 -28.71 -41.46 -0.33
CA GLU A 321 -28.92 -42.22 -1.56
C GLU A 321 -30.41 -42.38 -1.94
N THR A 322 -30.68 -42.32 -3.24
CA THR A 322 -32.02 -42.12 -3.84
C THR A 322 -32.77 -43.40 -4.23
N GLU A 323 -32.35 -44.59 -3.79
CA GLU A 323 -32.92 -45.85 -4.31
C GLU A 323 -34.42 -46.05 -4.01
N SER A 324 -35.01 -45.25 -3.12
CA SER A 324 -36.39 -45.39 -2.64
C SER A 324 -37.37 -44.26 -3.05
N GLU A 325 -36.95 -43.17 -3.71
CA GLU A 325 -37.84 -41.98 -3.84
C GLU A 325 -38.92 -42.08 -4.93
N ASN A 326 -38.68 -42.87 -5.98
CA ASN A 326 -39.58 -42.94 -7.15
C ASN A 326 -40.91 -43.65 -6.88
N SER A 327 -41.00 -44.43 -5.80
CA SER A 327 -42.19 -45.19 -5.39
C SER A 327 -43.03 -44.50 -4.30
N LEU A 328 -42.64 -43.29 -3.86
CA LEU A 328 -43.33 -42.55 -2.79
C LEU A 328 -44.34 -41.51 -3.33
N SER A 329 -45.50 -41.41 -2.69
CA SER A 329 -46.50 -40.35 -2.92
C SER A 329 -45.90 -38.94 -2.71
N ASN A 330 -46.44 -37.93 -3.39
CA ASN A 330 -45.96 -36.54 -3.32
C ASN A 330 -45.84 -35.98 -1.89
N GLU A 331 -46.79 -36.28 -1.00
CA GLU A 331 -46.78 -35.81 0.40
C GLU A 331 -45.68 -36.48 1.23
N ARG A 332 -45.52 -37.81 1.08
CA ARG A 332 -44.45 -38.56 1.76
C ARG A 332 -43.07 -38.10 1.29
N ARG A 333 -42.91 -37.78 0.00
CA ARG A 333 -41.65 -37.26 -0.56
C ARG A 333 -41.29 -35.89 0.03
N ARG A 334 -42.25 -34.96 0.11
CA ARG A 334 -42.03 -33.64 0.75
C ARG A 334 -41.64 -33.78 2.23
N SER A 335 -42.30 -34.68 2.96
CA SER A 335 -41.97 -34.95 4.36
C SER A 335 -40.57 -35.56 4.52
N LEU A 336 -40.16 -36.46 3.62
CA LEU A 336 -38.81 -37.04 3.59
C LEU A 336 -37.75 -35.97 3.30
N CYS A 337 -37.94 -35.14 2.26
CA CYS A 337 -37.06 -34.02 1.95
C CYS A 337 -36.85 -33.10 3.16
N ALA A 338 -37.93 -32.72 3.85
CA ALA A 338 -37.83 -31.84 5.02
C ALA A 338 -37.05 -32.50 6.18
N LYS A 339 -37.21 -33.82 6.39
CA LYS A 339 -36.43 -34.56 7.39
C LYS A 339 -34.95 -34.63 7.03
N GLU A 340 -34.63 -34.79 5.76
CA GLU A 340 -33.24 -34.85 5.29
C GLU A 340 -32.55 -33.49 5.33
N PHE A 341 -33.26 -32.40 5.00
CA PHE A 341 -32.73 -31.05 5.21
C PHE A 341 -32.53 -30.73 6.69
N LYS A 342 -33.39 -31.26 7.58
CA LYS A 342 -33.14 -31.20 9.03
C LYS A 342 -31.85 -31.95 9.40
N LYS A 343 -31.65 -33.16 8.87
CA LYS A 343 -30.44 -33.98 9.10
C LYS A 343 -29.17 -33.33 8.55
N LEU A 344 -29.27 -32.54 7.49
CA LEU A 344 -28.18 -31.70 6.98
C LEU A 344 -27.87 -30.51 7.89
N GLY A 345 -28.71 -30.22 8.88
CA GLY A 345 -28.50 -29.13 9.84
C GLY A 345 -28.92 -27.76 9.32
N PHE A 346 -29.91 -27.69 8.41
CA PHE A 346 -30.61 -26.43 8.12
C PHE A 346 -31.55 -26.08 9.28
N SER A 347 -31.71 -24.79 9.55
CA SER A 347 -32.60 -24.28 10.61
C SER A 347 -34.05 -24.34 10.14
N ASN A 348 -34.31 -23.97 8.88
CA ASN A 348 -35.61 -24.11 8.25
C ASN A 348 -35.70 -25.37 7.38
N ASN A 349 -36.26 -26.44 7.95
CA ASN A 349 -36.39 -27.74 7.30
C ASN A 349 -37.36 -27.75 6.10
N SER A 350 -38.39 -26.89 6.13
CA SER A 350 -39.42 -26.83 5.09
C SER A 350 -38.99 -25.93 3.93
N ASN A 351 -38.13 -24.95 4.19
CA ASN A 351 -37.55 -24.07 3.18
C ASN A 351 -36.08 -23.74 3.53
N PRO A 352 -35.14 -24.67 3.24
CA PRO A 352 -33.71 -24.50 3.55
C PRO A 352 -33.09 -23.27 2.87
N GLY A 353 -33.72 -22.77 1.79
CA GLY A 353 -33.29 -21.56 1.12
C GLY A 353 -33.34 -20.31 2.00
N GLN A 354 -34.18 -20.25 3.03
CA GLN A 354 -34.27 -19.09 3.93
C GLN A 354 -32.96 -18.82 4.69
N ASP A 355 -32.24 -19.87 5.07
CA ASP A 355 -30.95 -19.74 5.76
C ASP A 355 -29.88 -19.09 4.86
N LEU A 356 -30.05 -19.17 3.54
CA LEU A 356 -29.16 -18.64 2.50
C LEU A 356 -29.63 -17.29 1.93
N VAL A 357 -30.73 -16.74 2.42
CA VAL A 357 -31.18 -15.37 2.09
C VAL A 357 -30.32 -14.33 2.80
N ARG A 358 -29.75 -14.66 3.97
CA ARG A 358 -28.89 -13.74 4.72
C ARG A 358 -27.56 -13.52 3.98
N THR A 359 -27.25 -12.26 3.71
CA THR A 359 -25.99 -11.85 3.10
C THR A 359 -25.23 -10.90 4.03
N PRO A 360 -23.90 -11.06 4.18
CA PRO A 360 -23.08 -12.21 3.76
C PRO A 360 -23.40 -13.50 4.56
N PRO A 361 -23.07 -14.71 4.06
CA PRO A 361 -22.33 -15.01 2.82
C PRO A 361 -23.21 -15.38 1.61
N GLY A 362 -24.55 -15.38 1.72
CA GLY A 362 -25.45 -15.60 0.59
C GLY A 362 -25.17 -16.85 -0.24
N LEU A 363 -25.19 -16.70 -1.56
CA LEU A 363 -24.93 -17.79 -2.51
C LEU A 363 -23.53 -18.38 -2.44
N LEU A 364 -22.53 -17.64 -1.94
CA LEU A 364 -21.18 -18.17 -1.79
C LEU A 364 -21.12 -19.34 -0.80
N ALA A 365 -22.00 -19.37 0.21
CA ALA A 365 -22.13 -20.53 1.09
C ALA A 365 -22.68 -21.76 0.36
N LEU A 366 -23.66 -21.57 -0.52
CA LEU A 366 -24.18 -22.66 -1.35
C LEU A 366 -23.10 -23.21 -2.29
N ASP A 367 -22.33 -22.31 -2.92
CA ASP A 367 -21.25 -22.68 -3.85
C ASP A 367 -20.14 -23.49 -3.15
N THR A 368 -19.72 -23.04 -1.96
CA THR A 368 -18.68 -23.72 -1.16
C THR A 368 -19.15 -25.08 -0.63
N MET A 369 -20.41 -25.19 -0.17
CA MET A 369 -21.02 -26.47 0.22
C MET A 369 -21.10 -27.44 -0.96
N PHE A 370 -21.57 -26.97 -2.11
CA PHE A 370 -21.70 -27.79 -3.31
C PHE A 370 -20.35 -28.23 -3.85
N TYR A 371 -19.34 -27.35 -3.80
CA TYR A 371 -17.97 -27.69 -4.13
C TYR A 371 -17.44 -28.81 -3.22
N PHE A 372 -17.67 -28.75 -1.92
CA PHE A 372 -17.25 -29.81 -0.99
C PHE A 372 -17.94 -31.15 -1.30
N ALA A 373 -19.26 -31.12 -1.52
CA ALA A 373 -20.04 -32.33 -1.85
C ALA A 373 -19.61 -32.99 -3.17
N THR A 374 -19.23 -32.20 -4.17
CA THR A 374 -18.83 -32.72 -5.50
C THR A 374 -17.36 -33.08 -5.58
N ARG A 375 -16.47 -32.30 -4.96
CA ARG A 375 -15.02 -32.51 -5.02
C ARG A 375 -14.53 -33.57 -4.04
N TYR A 376 -15.15 -33.65 -2.86
CA TYR A 376 -14.77 -34.57 -1.78
C TYR A 376 -15.99 -35.35 -1.26
N PRO A 377 -16.67 -36.15 -2.11
CA PRO A 377 -17.92 -36.82 -1.76
C PRO A 377 -17.78 -37.72 -0.53
N ASP A 378 -16.69 -38.48 -0.42
CA ASP A 378 -16.46 -39.36 0.75
C ASP A 378 -16.32 -38.58 2.06
N ALA A 379 -15.67 -37.42 2.03
CA ALA A 379 -15.52 -36.58 3.21
C ALA A 379 -16.84 -35.89 3.57
N TYR A 380 -17.59 -35.46 2.57
CA TYR A 380 -18.91 -34.87 2.73
C TYR A 380 -19.91 -35.87 3.32
N SER A 381 -20.10 -37.03 2.70
CA SER A 381 -21.03 -38.05 3.17
C SER A 381 -20.65 -38.55 4.56
N ARG A 382 -19.35 -38.74 4.84
CA ARG A 382 -18.88 -39.06 6.18
C ARG A 382 -19.28 -38.00 7.20
N PHE A 383 -19.04 -36.72 6.91
CA PHE A 383 -19.44 -35.62 7.81
C PHE A 383 -20.94 -35.67 8.11
N VAL A 384 -21.77 -35.75 7.07
CA VAL A 384 -23.23 -35.66 7.21
C VAL A 384 -23.79 -36.90 7.92
N LEU A 385 -23.34 -38.10 7.55
CA LEU A 385 -23.83 -39.35 8.15
C LEU A 385 -23.38 -39.51 9.60
N GLU A 386 -22.14 -39.13 9.94
CA GLU A 386 -21.64 -39.17 11.33
C GLU A 386 -22.44 -38.26 12.26
N ASN A 387 -22.91 -37.11 11.76
CA ASN A 387 -23.65 -36.15 12.58
C ASN A 387 -25.16 -36.37 12.55
N SER A 388 -25.73 -36.91 11.46
CA SER A 388 -27.18 -37.14 11.34
C SER A 388 -27.67 -38.47 11.92
N SER A 389 -26.77 -39.42 12.14
CA SER A 389 -27.07 -40.71 12.81
C SER A 389 -26.97 -40.62 14.33
N ARG A 390 -26.46 -39.51 14.86
CA ARG A 390 -26.38 -39.25 16.29
C ARG A 390 -27.74 -38.84 16.82
N GLU A 391 -28.22 -39.55 17.82
CA GLU A 391 -29.44 -39.19 18.57
C GLU A 391 -29.12 -38.33 19.80
N ASP A 392 -27.85 -37.97 20.01
CA ASP A 392 -27.40 -37.15 21.14
C ASP A 392 -27.39 -35.65 20.81
N LYS A 393 -27.18 -34.81 21.82
CA LYS A 393 -27.13 -33.35 21.68
C LYS A 393 -25.83 -32.84 21.02
N HIS A 394 -24.96 -33.74 20.56
CA HIS A 394 -23.62 -33.42 20.07
C HIS A 394 -23.51 -33.47 18.54
N GLU A 395 -24.64 -33.50 17.82
CA GLU A 395 -24.66 -33.37 16.35
C GLU A 395 -24.14 -31.99 15.92
N CYS A 396 -23.17 -31.97 14.99
CA CYS A 396 -22.70 -30.74 14.37
C CYS A 396 -23.57 -30.42 13.13
N PRO A 397 -24.27 -29.28 13.09
CA PRO A 397 -25.21 -28.98 12.00
C PRO A 397 -24.42 -28.55 10.75
N PHE A 398 -24.34 -29.40 9.72
CA PHE A 398 -23.50 -29.14 8.55
C PHE A 398 -23.85 -27.81 7.86
N ALA A 399 -25.11 -27.56 7.54
CA ALA A 399 -25.51 -26.37 6.80
C ALA A 399 -25.29 -25.07 7.59
N ARG A 400 -25.76 -25.00 8.84
CA ARG A 400 -25.52 -23.85 9.72
C ARG A 400 -24.02 -23.58 9.92
N SER A 401 -23.22 -24.63 10.14
CA SER A 401 -21.77 -24.53 10.29
C SER A 401 -21.09 -24.03 9.01
N SER A 402 -21.54 -24.53 7.86
CA SER A 402 -21.00 -24.13 6.55
C SER A 402 -21.26 -22.67 6.26
N ILE A 403 -22.49 -22.17 6.46
CA ILE A 403 -22.84 -20.77 6.26
C ILE A 403 -21.97 -19.88 7.15
N GLN A 404 -21.86 -20.21 8.44
CA GLN A 404 -21.07 -19.40 9.36
C GLN A 404 -19.56 -19.49 9.07
N LEU A 405 -19.05 -20.64 8.63
CA LEU A 405 -17.65 -20.81 8.25
C LEU A 405 -17.30 -20.00 7.00
N THR A 406 -18.16 -20.01 5.97
CA THR A 406 -17.97 -19.20 4.76
C THR A 406 -17.91 -17.72 5.11
N LEU A 407 -18.75 -17.24 6.03
CA LEU A 407 -18.68 -15.86 6.53
C LEU A 407 -17.33 -15.56 7.21
N ILE A 408 -16.86 -16.44 8.10
CA ILE A 408 -15.55 -16.30 8.76
C ILE A 408 -14.42 -16.20 7.73
N LEU A 409 -14.45 -17.06 6.71
CA LEU A 409 -13.43 -17.04 5.65
C LEU A 409 -13.48 -15.76 4.83
N CYS A 410 -14.69 -15.25 4.50
CA CYS A 410 -14.82 -13.95 3.83
C CYS A 410 -14.20 -12.81 4.64
N GLU A 411 -14.42 -12.78 5.95
CA GLU A 411 -13.86 -11.75 6.83
C GLU A 411 -12.34 -11.87 6.98
N ILE A 412 -11.82 -13.08 7.15
CA ILE A 412 -10.37 -13.32 7.26
C ILE A 412 -9.65 -12.93 5.97
N LEU A 413 -10.25 -13.25 4.82
CA LEU A 413 -9.72 -12.92 3.49
C LEU A 413 -10.08 -11.51 3.01
N ARG A 414 -10.85 -10.74 3.80
CA ARG A 414 -11.30 -9.36 3.50
C ARG A 414 -12.02 -9.23 2.15
N ILE A 415 -12.87 -10.21 1.82
CA ILE A 415 -13.65 -10.21 0.59
C ILE A 415 -14.66 -9.05 0.61
N GLY A 416 -14.59 -8.20 -0.40
CA GLY A 416 -15.41 -6.99 -0.57
C GLY A 416 -14.78 -5.71 -0.04
N GLU A 417 -13.55 -5.77 0.46
CA GLU A 417 -12.78 -4.57 0.83
C GLU A 417 -11.89 -4.13 -0.34
N PRO A 418 -11.92 -2.84 -0.77
CA PRO A 418 -11.03 -2.37 -1.83
C PRO A 418 -9.56 -2.48 -1.41
N PRO A 419 -8.63 -2.75 -2.35
CA PRO A 419 -7.21 -2.78 -2.04
C PRO A 419 -6.72 -1.42 -1.54
N SER A 420 -5.89 -1.42 -0.49
CA SER A 420 -5.22 -0.20 0.02
C SER A 420 -4.07 0.22 -0.90
N GLU A 421 -3.83 1.53 -1.05
CA GLU A 421 -2.77 2.07 -1.92
C GLU A 421 -1.35 1.74 -1.42
N THR A 422 -1.20 1.43 -0.14
CA THR A 422 0.10 1.10 0.48
C THR A 422 0.21 -0.37 0.92
N GLY A 423 -0.81 -1.18 0.66
CA GLY A 423 -0.82 -2.57 1.10
C GLY A 423 0.20 -3.42 0.35
N SER A 424 1.00 -4.22 1.05
CA SER A 424 2.00 -5.13 0.47
C SER A 424 1.92 -6.56 1.01
N ASP A 425 1.00 -6.83 1.93
CA ASP A 425 0.87 -8.13 2.59
C ASP A 425 -0.07 -9.07 1.83
N TYR A 426 0.48 -10.10 1.19
CA TYR A 426 -0.27 -11.13 0.47
C TYR A 426 -0.02 -12.54 1.04
N HIS A 427 -0.93 -13.47 0.77
CA HIS A 427 -0.86 -14.86 1.19
C HIS A 427 -0.28 -15.74 0.06
N PRO A 428 0.93 -16.32 0.19
CA PRO A 428 1.54 -17.11 -0.90
C PRO A 428 0.69 -18.31 -1.34
N ILE A 429 -0.06 -18.93 -0.42
CA ILE A 429 -1.01 -20.02 -0.72
C ILE A 429 -2.01 -19.65 -1.82
N PHE A 430 -2.43 -18.38 -1.92
CA PHE A 430 -3.35 -17.91 -2.96
C PHE A 430 -2.81 -18.15 -4.38
N PHE A 431 -1.50 -17.98 -4.57
CA PHE A 431 -0.86 -18.19 -5.86
C PHE A 431 -0.56 -19.67 -6.14
N SER A 432 -0.57 -20.53 -5.11
CA SER A 432 -0.38 -21.98 -5.24
C SER A 432 -1.68 -22.73 -5.55
N GLN A 433 -2.78 -22.39 -4.87
CA GLN A 433 -4.05 -23.14 -4.89
C GLN A 433 -5.18 -22.52 -5.72
N ASP A 434 -5.69 -23.24 -6.72
CA ASP A 434 -6.86 -22.78 -7.50
C ASP A 434 -8.11 -22.84 -6.62
N ARG A 435 -9.03 -21.88 -6.82
CA ARG A 435 -10.26 -21.80 -6.01
C ARG A 435 -9.96 -21.85 -4.50
N LEU A 436 -9.05 -20.97 -4.06
CA LEU A 436 -8.54 -20.95 -2.70
C LEU A 436 -9.67 -20.93 -1.66
N MET A 437 -10.71 -20.12 -1.88
CA MET A 437 -11.84 -19.99 -0.96
C MET A 437 -12.54 -21.34 -0.72
N GLU A 438 -12.84 -22.06 -1.80
CA GLU A 438 -13.52 -23.36 -1.75
C GLU A 438 -12.62 -24.45 -1.14
N GLU A 439 -11.33 -24.44 -1.43
CA GLU A 439 -10.37 -25.40 -0.91
C GLU A 439 -10.07 -25.17 0.58
N LEU A 440 -9.93 -23.90 1.00
CA LEU A 440 -9.85 -23.52 2.40
C LEU A 440 -11.14 -23.94 3.14
N PHE A 441 -12.31 -23.71 2.56
CA PHE A 441 -13.58 -24.17 3.12
C PHE A 441 -13.58 -25.68 3.36
N CYS A 442 -13.16 -26.49 2.37
CA CYS A 442 -13.13 -27.95 2.49
C CYS A 442 -12.21 -28.43 3.63
N VAL A 443 -11.06 -27.79 3.82
CA VAL A 443 -10.16 -28.11 4.95
C VAL A 443 -10.77 -27.64 6.28
N CYS A 444 -11.32 -26.42 6.30
CA CYS A 444 -11.83 -25.80 7.52
C CYS A 444 -13.13 -26.41 8.03
N ILE A 445 -14.01 -26.94 7.16
CA ILE A 445 -15.24 -27.62 7.60
C ILE A 445 -14.92 -28.97 8.26
N GLN A 446 -13.90 -29.68 7.78
CA GLN A 446 -13.40 -30.89 8.43
C GLN A 446 -12.73 -30.57 9.77
N LEU A 447 -11.93 -29.51 9.83
CA LEU A 447 -11.37 -28.98 11.08
C LEU A 447 -12.48 -28.63 12.07
N LEU A 448 -13.53 -27.94 11.63
CA LEU A 448 -14.67 -27.57 12.46
C LEU A 448 -15.31 -28.80 13.10
N ASN A 449 -15.56 -29.87 12.32
CA ASN A 449 -16.10 -31.13 12.88
C ASN A 449 -15.16 -31.74 13.92
N LYS A 450 -13.85 -31.70 13.66
CA LYS A 450 -12.83 -32.20 14.60
C LYS A 450 -12.86 -31.39 15.90
N THR A 451 -12.78 -30.06 15.82
CA THR A 451 -12.83 -29.16 16.97
C THR A 451 -14.15 -29.29 17.74
N TRP A 452 -15.28 -29.44 17.05
CA TRP A 452 -16.59 -29.70 17.66
C TRP A 452 -16.58 -30.96 18.54
N LYS A 453 -16.01 -32.06 18.03
CA LYS A 453 -15.88 -33.33 18.75
C LYS A 453 -14.88 -33.22 19.91
N GLU A 454 -13.75 -32.55 19.71
CA GLU A 454 -12.74 -32.32 20.77
C GLU A 454 -13.32 -31.51 21.95
N MET A 455 -14.17 -30.52 21.65
CA MET A 455 -14.86 -29.72 22.65
C MET A 455 -16.05 -30.45 23.29
N ARG A 456 -16.47 -31.61 22.76
CA ARG A 456 -17.75 -32.27 23.10
C ARG A 456 -18.91 -31.29 23.05
N ALA A 457 -18.91 -30.43 22.03
CA ALA A 457 -19.82 -29.29 21.93
C ALA A 457 -21.27 -29.73 21.71
N THR A 458 -22.19 -28.87 22.12
CA THR A 458 -23.61 -28.97 21.78
C THR A 458 -24.03 -27.76 20.94
N GLN A 459 -25.29 -27.71 20.50
CA GLN A 459 -25.84 -26.57 19.77
C GLN A 459 -25.72 -25.22 20.52
N GLU A 460 -25.66 -25.25 21.87
CA GLU A 460 -25.49 -24.05 22.71
C GLU A 460 -24.06 -23.51 22.67
N ASP A 461 -23.07 -24.36 22.39
CA ASP A 461 -21.65 -23.97 22.28
C ASP A 461 -21.25 -23.56 20.87
N PHE A 462 -22.20 -23.52 19.93
CA PHE A 462 -21.94 -23.27 18.51
C PHE A 462 -21.04 -22.04 18.29
N ASP A 463 -21.39 -20.89 18.85
CA ASP A 463 -20.63 -19.65 18.66
C ASP A 463 -19.21 -19.74 19.26
N LYS A 464 -19.04 -20.46 20.37
CA LYS A 464 -17.71 -20.69 20.99
C LYS A 464 -16.84 -21.56 20.10
N VAL A 465 -17.39 -22.63 19.52
CA VAL A 465 -16.67 -23.49 18.58
C VAL A 465 -16.24 -22.68 17.36
N MET A 466 -17.15 -21.87 16.80
CA MET A 466 -16.84 -21.00 15.66
C MET A 466 -15.72 -20.00 15.96
N GLN A 467 -15.68 -19.46 17.19
CA GLN A 467 -14.59 -18.58 17.62
C GLN A 467 -13.25 -19.31 17.72
N VAL A 468 -13.22 -20.52 18.27
CA VAL A 468 -12.01 -21.37 18.30
C VAL A 468 -11.53 -21.68 16.88
N VAL A 469 -12.45 -22.06 15.98
CA VAL A 469 -12.13 -22.36 14.57
C VAL A 469 -11.59 -21.12 13.85
N ARG A 470 -12.21 -19.94 14.06
CA ARG A 470 -11.68 -18.67 13.55
C ARG A 470 -10.24 -18.46 14.00
N GLU A 471 -9.97 -18.63 15.29
CA GLU A 471 -8.62 -18.44 15.85
C GLU A 471 -7.61 -19.44 15.25
N GLN A 472 -7.98 -20.71 15.11
CA GLN A 472 -7.15 -21.73 14.45
C GLN A 472 -6.78 -21.32 13.02
N ILE A 473 -7.76 -20.83 12.24
CA ILE A 473 -7.56 -20.39 10.86
C ILE A 473 -6.67 -19.13 10.81
N THR A 474 -6.99 -18.11 11.60
CA THR A 474 -6.25 -16.84 11.62
C THR A 474 -4.79 -17.06 12.01
N ARG A 475 -4.50 -17.78 13.12
CA ARG A 475 -3.11 -18.08 13.53
C ARG A 475 -2.36 -18.87 12.45
N THR A 476 -3.03 -19.79 11.77
CA THR A 476 -2.41 -20.57 10.69
C THR A 476 -2.04 -19.68 9.50
N LEU A 477 -2.94 -18.80 9.05
CA LEU A 477 -2.70 -17.90 7.91
C LEU A 477 -1.66 -16.82 8.22
N SER A 478 -1.58 -16.34 9.46
CA SER A 478 -0.52 -15.42 9.91
C SER A 478 0.88 -16.02 9.76
N SER A 479 1.01 -17.35 9.77
CA SER A 479 2.28 -18.05 9.51
C SER A 479 2.64 -18.18 8.02
N LYS A 480 1.89 -17.51 7.13
CA LYS A 480 2.05 -17.44 5.67
C LYS A 480 2.37 -18.80 5.02
N PRO A 481 1.47 -19.80 5.14
CA PRO A 481 1.67 -21.08 4.46
C PRO A 481 1.79 -20.89 2.95
N THR A 482 2.69 -21.65 2.32
CA THR A 482 2.96 -21.55 0.88
C THR A 482 2.12 -22.52 0.04
N SER A 483 1.49 -23.53 0.66
CA SER A 483 0.64 -24.52 -0.02
C SER A 483 -0.55 -24.95 0.85
N LEU A 484 -1.57 -25.52 0.22
CA LEU A 484 -2.75 -26.07 0.91
C LEU A 484 -2.39 -27.21 1.87
N GLU A 485 -1.46 -28.09 1.50
CA GLU A 485 -0.99 -29.18 2.38
C GLU A 485 -0.28 -28.64 3.62
N LEU A 486 0.54 -27.60 3.49
CA LEU A 486 1.17 -26.96 4.65
C LEU A 486 0.14 -26.28 5.55
N PHE A 487 -0.86 -25.61 4.97
CA PHE A 487 -1.99 -25.06 5.73
C PHE A 487 -2.73 -26.17 6.48
N LYS A 488 -3.10 -27.26 5.79
CA LYS A 488 -3.79 -28.41 6.37
C LYS A 488 -3.02 -29.06 7.52
N ASN A 489 -1.71 -29.23 7.38
CA ASN A 489 -0.87 -29.81 8.43
C ASN A 489 -0.79 -28.88 9.66
N LYS A 490 -0.53 -27.58 9.44
CA LYS A 490 -0.45 -26.59 10.53
C LYS A 490 -1.78 -26.44 11.27
N VAL A 491 -2.89 -26.30 10.55
CA VAL A 491 -4.19 -26.08 11.17
C VAL A 491 -4.67 -27.32 11.95
N ASN A 492 -4.35 -28.53 11.48
CA ASN A 492 -4.67 -29.76 12.20
C ASN A 492 -3.78 -30.02 13.43
N ALA A 493 -2.54 -29.50 13.42
CA ALA A 493 -1.66 -29.53 14.58
C ALA A 493 -2.14 -28.59 15.69
N LEU A 494 -2.75 -27.46 15.33
CA LEU A 494 -3.41 -26.53 16.25
C LEU A 494 -4.78 -27.05 16.73
N ASN A 495 -4.80 -28.22 17.38
CA ASN A 495 -6.02 -28.80 17.94
C ASN A 495 -6.57 -27.97 19.13
N TYR A 496 -7.77 -28.32 19.63
CA TYR A 496 -8.41 -27.57 20.72
C TYR A 496 -7.54 -27.49 21.99
N SER A 497 -6.82 -28.57 22.34
CA SER A 497 -5.96 -28.57 23.53
C SER A 497 -4.77 -27.63 23.38
N GLU A 498 -4.18 -27.52 22.19
CA GLU A 498 -3.11 -26.56 21.92
C GLU A 498 -3.62 -25.12 21.94
N ILE A 499 -4.82 -24.86 21.40
CA ILE A 499 -5.46 -23.54 21.54
C ILE A 499 -5.71 -23.21 23.01
N LEU A 500 -6.17 -24.16 23.82
CA LEU A 500 -6.36 -23.94 25.26
C LEU A 500 -5.03 -23.66 25.97
N LYS A 501 -3.96 -24.38 25.65
CA LYS A 501 -2.62 -24.10 26.19
C LYS A 501 -2.15 -22.71 25.81
N LEU A 502 -2.28 -22.33 24.54
CA LEU A 502 -1.94 -20.98 24.07
C LEU A 502 -2.73 -19.91 24.82
N ARG A 503 -4.05 -20.08 24.95
CA ARG A 503 -4.91 -19.17 25.73
C ARG A 503 -4.55 -19.15 27.21
N GLN A 504 -4.17 -20.28 27.79
CA GLN A 504 -3.76 -20.37 29.20
C GLN A 504 -2.42 -19.67 29.41
N THR A 505 -1.44 -19.89 28.54
CA THR A 505 -0.15 -19.18 28.57
C THR A 505 -0.37 -17.69 28.37
N GLU A 506 -1.23 -17.28 27.44
CA GLU A 506 -1.59 -15.88 27.21
C GLU A 506 -2.30 -15.29 28.44
N ARG A 507 -3.20 -16.04 29.09
CA ARG A 507 -3.89 -15.60 30.32
C ARG A 507 -2.95 -15.50 31.52
N LEU A 508 -2.09 -16.50 31.75
CA LEU A 508 -1.10 -16.46 32.83
C LEU A 508 -0.13 -15.30 32.63
N HIS A 509 0.34 -15.11 31.40
CA HIS A 509 1.16 -13.97 31.04
C HIS A 509 0.42 -12.65 31.29
N GLN A 510 -0.87 -12.59 30.97
CA GLN A 510 -1.70 -11.42 31.23
C GLN A 510 -1.95 -11.19 32.73
N GLU A 511 -2.19 -12.23 33.53
CA GLU A 511 -2.34 -12.17 34.99
C GLU A 511 -1.04 -11.67 35.65
N GLU A 512 0.12 -12.18 35.23
CA GLU A 512 1.44 -11.70 35.67
C GLU A 512 1.66 -10.23 35.33
N ILE A 513 1.33 -9.81 34.10
CA ILE A 513 1.44 -8.40 33.67
C ILE A 513 0.50 -7.49 34.48
N LEU A 514 -0.65 -8.00 34.93
CA LEU A 514 -1.68 -7.23 35.64
C LEU A 514 -1.55 -7.27 37.18
N ALA A 515 -0.58 -8.01 37.73
CA ALA A 515 -0.35 -8.05 39.18
C ALA A 515 -0.01 -6.64 39.72
N PRO A 516 -0.54 -6.21 40.89
CA PRO A 516 -0.33 -4.84 41.40
C PRO A 516 1.13 -4.40 41.49
N PRO A 517 2.09 -5.22 41.99
CA PRO A 517 3.50 -4.84 42.01
C PRO A 517 4.10 -4.65 40.60
N VAL A 518 3.62 -5.41 39.62
CA VAL A 518 4.06 -5.31 38.22
C VAL A 518 3.49 -4.05 37.57
N LEU A 519 2.26 -3.68 37.88
CA LEU A 519 1.66 -2.40 37.44
C LEU A 519 2.37 -1.20 38.07
N GLU A 520 2.72 -1.26 39.36
CA GLU A 520 3.52 -0.22 40.02
C GLU A 520 4.91 -0.09 39.37
N LEU A 521 5.55 -1.22 39.06
CA LEU A 521 6.81 -1.23 38.33
C LEU A 521 6.65 -0.65 36.92
N LYS A 522 5.56 -1.00 36.20
CA LYS A 522 5.23 -0.47 34.87
C LYS A 522 5.15 1.06 34.90
N GLU A 523 4.43 1.65 35.86
CA GLU A 523 4.32 3.10 35.97
C GLU A 523 5.62 3.77 36.41
N ARG A 524 6.49 3.10 37.18
CA ARG A 524 7.82 3.62 37.53
C ARG A 524 8.81 3.61 36.36
N LEU A 525 8.76 2.60 35.49
CA LEU A 525 9.67 2.46 34.34
C LEU A 525 9.23 3.33 33.14
N LYS A 526 7.94 3.61 33.03
CA LYS A 526 7.33 4.33 31.91
C LYS A 526 7.99 5.67 31.58
N PRO A 527 8.37 6.56 32.53
CA PRO A 527 9.05 7.81 32.19
C PRO A 527 10.42 7.61 31.53
N GLU A 528 11.20 6.63 32.01
CA GLU A 528 12.53 6.32 31.46
C GLU A 528 12.42 5.77 30.03
N LEU A 529 11.49 4.83 29.81
CA LEU A 529 11.26 4.26 28.49
C LEU A 529 10.62 5.26 27.51
N LEU A 530 9.74 6.14 27.99
CA LEU A 530 9.24 7.25 27.19
C LEU A 530 10.39 8.18 26.76
N GLU A 531 11.34 8.48 27.64
CA GLU A 531 12.52 9.27 27.28
C GLU A 531 13.39 8.56 26.22
N LEU A 532 13.54 7.24 26.32
CA LEU A 532 14.21 6.45 25.28
C LEU A 532 13.49 6.55 23.93
N ILE A 533 12.16 6.47 23.91
CA ILE A 533 11.37 6.67 22.69
C ILE A 533 11.52 8.11 22.19
N ARG A 534 11.50 9.13 23.06
CA ARG A 534 11.74 10.53 22.67
C ARG A 534 13.08 10.68 21.97
N GLN A 535 14.15 10.11 22.53
CA GLN A 535 15.48 10.10 21.92
C GLN A 535 15.49 9.37 20.57
N GLN A 536 14.80 8.24 20.47
CA GLN A 536 14.65 7.51 19.21
C GLN A 536 13.94 8.36 18.16
N ARG A 537 12.85 9.06 18.51
CA ARG A 537 12.11 9.93 17.58
C ARG A 537 12.98 11.08 17.08
N LEU A 538 13.73 11.72 17.98
CA LEU A 538 14.68 12.76 17.61
C LEU A 538 15.78 12.22 16.69
N ASN A 539 16.32 11.03 16.98
CA ASN A 539 17.28 10.36 16.13
C ASN A 539 16.70 10.01 14.74
N ARG A 540 15.44 9.59 14.66
CA ARG A 540 14.74 9.34 13.39
C ARG A 540 14.54 10.61 12.58
N LEU A 541 14.14 11.71 13.23
CA LEU A 541 14.11 13.01 12.57
C LEU A 541 15.52 13.40 12.09
N CYS A 542 16.56 13.13 12.87
CA CYS A 542 17.94 13.42 12.48
C CYS A 542 18.45 12.57 11.32
N GLN A 543 18.03 11.31 11.22
CA GLN A 543 18.27 10.49 10.03
C GLN A 543 17.60 11.14 8.84
N GLY A 544 16.31 11.44 8.97
CA GLY A 544 15.50 12.06 7.92
C GLY A 544 14.66 11.05 7.15
N THR A 545 13.82 11.55 6.26
CA THR A 545 12.87 10.73 5.49
C THR A 545 12.60 11.37 4.14
N MET A 546 12.39 10.51 3.14
CA MET A 546 11.90 10.91 1.83
C MET A 546 10.38 11.05 1.85
N PHE A 547 9.90 12.16 1.32
CA PHE A 547 8.51 12.50 1.20
C PHE A 547 8.15 12.70 -0.26
N ARG A 548 6.93 12.32 -0.64
CA ARG A 548 6.39 12.68 -1.95
C ARG A 548 6.00 14.15 -1.95
N LYS A 549 6.36 14.87 -3.01
CA LYS A 549 5.94 16.25 -3.18
C LYS A 549 4.45 16.30 -3.48
N ILE A 550 3.72 17.16 -2.77
CA ILE A 550 2.28 17.31 -2.91
C ILE A 550 2.01 18.04 -4.23
N SER A 551 1.80 17.28 -5.30
CA SER A 551 1.36 17.81 -6.59
C SER A 551 -0.13 17.55 -6.76
N SER A 552 -0.87 18.57 -7.21
CA SER A 552 -2.28 18.40 -7.61
C SER A 552 -2.44 17.43 -8.79
N ARG A 553 -1.35 17.04 -9.47
CA ARG A 553 -1.37 16.26 -10.71
C ARG A 553 -0.21 15.27 -10.72
N ARG A 554 -0.48 14.01 -11.08
CA ARG A 554 0.46 12.89 -11.14
C ARG A 554 1.68 13.24 -12.00
N ARG A 555 2.70 13.89 -11.45
CA ARG A 555 4.07 13.79 -11.94
C ARG A 555 4.74 12.62 -11.27
N GLN A 556 5.75 12.07 -11.96
CA GLN A 556 6.79 11.24 -11.34
C GLN A 556 6.99 11.67 -9.90
N ASP A 557 7.01 10.69 -9.01
CA ASP A 557 7.22 10.84 -7.57
C ASP A 557 8.48 11.66 -7.30
N LYS A 558 8.40 12.99 -7.43
CA LYS A 558 9.48 13.90 -7.06
C LYS A 558 9.55 13.81 -5.55
N LEU A 559 10.55 13.08 -5.10
CA LEU A 559 10.84 12.90 -3.70
C LEU A 559 11.61 14.13 -3.21
N TRP A 560 11.28 14.57 -2.02
CA TRP A 560 12.04 15.56 -1.29
C TRP A 560 12.42 14.96 0.06
N TYR A 561 13.59 15.28 0.55
CA TYR A 561 14.10 14.75 1.80
C TYR A 561 14.02 15.83 2.87
N CYS A 562 13.63 15.43 4.07
CA CYS A 562 13.59 16.30 5.23
C CYS A 562 14.29 15.62 6.40
N ARG A 563 15.13 16.36 7.13
CA ARG A 563 15.84 15.87 8.33
C ARG A 563 16.13 16.97 9.32
N LEU A 564 16.27 16.60 10.59
CA LEU A 564 16.65 17.47 11.68
C LEU A 564 18.17 17.52 11.85
N SER A 565 18.71 18.69 12.14
CA SER A 565 20.12 18.85 12.51
C SER A 565 20.43 18.09 13.82
N PRO A 566 21.63 17.51 14.01
CA PRO A 566 22.00 16.76 15.22
C PRO A 566 21.90 17.54 16.54
N ASN A 567 21.89 18.89 16.48
CA ASN A 567 21.69 19.74 17.65
C ASN A 567 20.20 20.05 17.93
N HIS A 568 19.28 19.48 17.14
CA HIS A 568 17.83 19.65 17.20
C HIS A 568 17.31 21.09 17.01
N LYS A 569 18.10 21.98 16.39
CA LYS A 569 17.72 23.40 16.23
C LYS A 569 17.21 23.77 14.85
N MET A 570 17.54 23.01 13.82
CA MET A 570 17.22 23.33 12.42
C MET A 570 16.62 22.12 11.72
N LEU A 571 15.50 22.31 11.05
CA LEU A 571 14.95 21.34 10.11
C LEU A 571 15.46 21.68 8.70
N HIS A 572 16.14 20.74 8.07
CA HIS A 572 16.72 20.85 6.74
C HIS A 572 15.89 20.06 5.74
N TYR A 573 15.61 20.63 4.58
CA TYR A 573 14.89 19.92 3.53
C TYR A 573 15.31 20.35 2.12
N GLY A 574 14.97 19.53 1.12
CA GLY A 574 15.29 19.81 -0.27
C GLY A 574 14.84 18.69 -1.21
N ASP A 575 14.76 18.97 -2.50
CA ASP A 575 14.42 17.97 -3.52
C ASP A 575 15.60 17.00 -3.74
N VAL A 576 15.32 15.71 -3.98
CA VAL A 576 16.33 14.65 -4.14
C VAL A 576 16.00 13.77 -5.36
N GLU A 577 17.02 13.31 -6.08
CA GLU A 577 16.88 12.35 -7.18
C GLU A 577 16.77 10.90 -6.65
N GLU A 578 16.02 10.02 -7.33
CA GLU A 578 15.65 8.65 -6.86
C GLU A 578 16.83 7.76 -6.41
N ASP A 579 18.05 7.98 -6.90
CA ASP A 579 19.22 7.13 -6.62
C ASP A 579 20.05 7.53 -5.37
N SER A 580 19.66 8.57 -4.62
CA SER A 580 20.45 9.07 -3.49
C SER A 580 19.89 8.61 -2.13
N ASP A 581 20.41 7.49 -1.62
CA ASP A 581 20.12 7.03 -0.26
C ASP A 581 20.78 7.96 0.78
N ASN A 582 19.96 8.69 1.53
CA ASN A 582 20.32 9.56 2.66
C ASN A 582 21.25 10.74 2.34
N PRO A 583 20.72 11.84 1.75
CA PRO A 583 21.46 13.06 1.50
C PRO A 583 22.07 13.65 2.78
N THR A 584 23.28 14.19 2.66
CA THR A 584 23.93 14.92 3.75
C THR A 584 23.19 16.22 4.07
N ILE A 585 23.32 16.72 5.30
CA ILE A 585 22.70 17.99 5.71
C ILE A 585 23.09 19.16 4.81
N GLU A 586 24.30 19.13 4.24
CA GLU A 586 24.85 20.17 3.38
C GLU A 586 24.18 20.22 2.00
N THR A 587 23.69 19.08 1.51
CA THR A 587 22.97 18.99 0.23
C THR A 587 21.52 19.49 0.29
N LEU A 588 20.98 19.71 1.49
CA LEU A 588 19.62 20.21 1.69
C LEU A 588 19.62 21.75 1.76
N GLN A 589 19.07 22.36 0.71
CA GLN A 589 19.12 23.79 0.45
C GLN A 589 18.28 24.61 1.45
N GLU A 590 17.14 24.06 1.86
CA GLU A 590 16.13 24.76 2.62
C GLU A 590 16.24 24.46 4.12
N LYS A 591 16.00 25.48 4.96
CA LYS A 591 16.13 25.38 6.42
C LYS A 591 15.01 26.13 7.13
N ILE A 592 14.47 25.53 8.19
CA ILE A 592 13.53 26.13 9.13
C ILE A 592 14.11 26.00 10.54
N PRO A 593 14.33 27.11 11.27
CA PRO A 593 14.64 27.05 12.69
C PRO A 593 13.50 26.41 13.46
N VAL A 594 13.79 25.42 14.30
CA VAL A 594 12.77 24.73 15.12
C VAL A 594 12.06 25.72 16.06
N ALA A 595 12.75 26.75 16.52
CA ALA A 595 12.18 27.82 17.34
C ALA A 595 11.08 28.64 16.63
N ASP A 596 11.07 28.65 15.30
CA ASP A 596 10.09 29.41 14.51
C ASP A 596 8.82 28.60 14.22
N ILE A 597 8.81 27.31 14.58
CA ILE A 597 7.65 26.42 14.39
C ILE A 597 6.57 26.75 15.43
N LYS A 598 5.37 27.09 14.95
CA LYS A 598 4.21 27.44 15.79
C LYS A 598 3.33 26.24 16.12
N ALA A 599 2.97 25.48 15.08
CA ALA A 599 2.04 24.36 15.23
C ALA A 599 2.27 23.27 14.19
N LEU A 600 2.02 22.04 14.63
CA LEU A 600 1.83 20.87 13.81
C LEU A 600 0.33 20.67 13.58
N LEU A 601 -0.08 20.58 12.32
CA LEU A 601 -1.44 20.29 11.88
C LEU A 601 -1.45 18.90 11.22
N THR A 602 -2.59 18.20 11.30
CA THR A 602 -2.74 16.85 10.73
C THR A 602 -4.08 16.69 10.01
N GLY A 603 -4.11 15.87 8.96
CA GLY A 603 -5.30 15.54 8.18
C GLY A 603 -6.04 16.74 7.63
N LYS A 604 -7.34 16.83 7.92
CA LYS A 604 -8.24 17.88 7.41
C LYS A 604 -7.85 19.31 7.83
N ASP A 605 -7.07 19.43 8.90
CA ASP A 605 -6.65 20.74 9.43
C ASP A 605 -5.47 21.32 8.63
N CYS A 606 -4.79 20.48 7.84
CA CYS A 606 -3.70 20.89 6.95
C CYS A 606 -4.20 21.82 5.83
N PRO A 607 -3.50 22.94 5.55
CA PRO A 607 -3.92 23.90 4.51
C PRO A 607 -4.11 23.27 3.13
N HIS A 608 -3.18 22.38 2.73
CA HIS A 608 -3.21 21.68 1.44
C HIS A 608 -4.36 20.67 1.30
N MET A 609 -5.04 20.31 2.40
CA MET A 609 -6.21 19.43 2.38
C MET A 609 -7.54 20.20 2.34
N LYS A 610 -7.53 21.52 2.60
CA LYS A 610 -8.75 22.36 2.57
C LYS A 610 -9.14 22.82 1.16
N GLU A 611 -8.19 22.90 0.23
CA GLU A 611 -8.42 23.43 -1.13
C GLU A 611 -9.06 22.41 -2.09
N ASN A 612 -8.93 21.11 -1.83
CA ASN A 612 -9.42 20.04 -2.72
C ASN A 612 -10.86 19.60 -2.37
N LYS A 613 -11.89 20.33 -2.82
CA LYS A 613 -13.31 20.02 -2.54
C LYS A 613 -13.90 18.81 -3.32
N GLY A 614 -13.09 18.01 -4.01
CA GLY A 614 -13.49 16.78 -4.70
C GLY A 614 -13.59 15.56 -3.77
N LYS A 615 -13.95 14.37 -4.28
CA LYS A 615 -13.91 13.08 -3.54
C LYS A 615 -12.48 12.84 -3.01
N GLN A 616 -12.19 13.30 -1.79
CA GLN A 616 -10.87 13.18 -1.18
C GLN A 616 -10.61 11.70 -0.83
N ASN A 617 -9.40 11.24 -1.18
CA ASN A 617 -8.96 9.90 -0.84
C ASN A 617 -8.69 9.85 0.68
N LYS A 618 -9.49 9.06 1.41
CA LYS A 618 -9.44 9.02 2.88
C LYS A 618 -8.05 8.64 3.42
N GLU A 619 -7.33 7.77 2.70
CA GLU A 619 -6.00 7.32 3.07
C GLU A 619 -4.95 8.46 3.02
N VAL A 620 -5.03 9.35 2.03
CA VAL A 620 -4.08 10.47 1.89
C VAL A 620 -4.29 11.52 2.99
N LEU A 621 -5.55 11.76 3.38
CA LEU A 621 -5.87 12.60 4.55
C LEU A 621 -5.26 12.04 5.83
N ASP A 622 -5.29 10.73 6.02
CA ASP A 622 -4.79 10.07 7.23
C ASP A 622 -3.25 10.08 7.33
N LEU A 623 -2.54 10.45 6.25
CA LEU A 623 -1.07 10.56 6.17
C LEU A 623 -0.56 12.01 6.05
N ALA A 624 -1.47 12.99 5.98
CA ALA A 624 -1.14 14.38 5.77
C ALA A 624 -0.81 15.09 7.08
N PHE A 625 0.29 15.84 7.11
CA PHE A 625 0.62 16.75 8.22
C PHE A 625 1.30 18.02 7.70
N SER A 626 1.22 19.11 8.47
CA SER A 626 1.80 20.40 8.09
C SER A 626 2.46 21.07 9.29
N ILE A 627 3.61 21.68 9.06
CA ILE A 627 4.31 22.52 10.03
C ILE A 627 4.07 23.98 9.66
N THR A 628 3.49 24.76 10.57
CA THR A 628 3.30 26.21 10.40
C THR A 628 4.42 26.97 11.10
N TYR A 629 4.97 28.01 10.46
CA TYR A 629 6.09 28.79 11.02
C TYR A 629 5.95 30.31 10.76
N ASP A 630 6.68 31.13 11.52
CA ASP A 630 6.41 32.57 11.74
C ASP A 630 6.71 33.53 10.55
N VAL A 631 7.21 33.00 9.44
CA VAL A 631 7.40 33.81 8.23
C VAL A 631 6.11 33.70 7.43
N GLU A 632 5.22 34.70 7.52
CA GLU A 632 4.12 34.95 6.56
C GLU A 632 3.06 33.85 6.33
N GLU A 633 2.58 33.17 7.39
CA GLU A 633 1.55 32.11 7.28
C GLU A 633 1.95 30.92 6.37
N TYR A 634 3.23 30.77 6.04
CA TYR A 634 3.70 29.62 5.27
C TYR A 634 3.61 28.33 6.11
N SER A 635 3.14 27.27 5.44
CA SER A 635 3.08 25.93 6.01
C SER A 635 3.93 24.98 5.18
N LEU A 636 4.88 24.30 5.80
CA LEU A 636 5.57 23.18 5.17
C LEU A 636 4.64 21.96 5.23
N ASN A 637 4.19 21.49 4.07
CA ASN A 637 3.19 20.45 3.93
C ASN A 637 3.86 19.09 3.64
N PHE A 638 3.37 18.04 4.29
CA PHE A 638 3.89 16.69 4.19
C PHE A 638 2.75 15.72 3.90
N ILE A 639 3.05 14.73 3.05
CA ILE A 639 2.31 13.47 2.99
C ILE A 639 3.33 12.39 3.33
N ALA A 640 3.14 11.72 4.46
CA ALA A 640 4.04 10.65 4.88
C ALA A 640 4.01 9.49 3.86
N PRO A 641 5.16 8.86 3.57
CA PRO A 641 5.22 7.71 2.66
C PRO A 641 4.51 6.48 3.24
N SER A 642 4.44 6.37 4.57
CA SER A 642 3.73 5.32 5.27
C SER A 642 3.06 5.85 6.54
N ARG A 643 2.11 5.07 7.07
CA ARG A 643 1.51 5.34 8.38
C ARG A 643 2.53 5.32 9.52
N THR A 644 3.55 4.47 9.41
CA THR A 644 4.65 4.41 10.38
C THR A 644 5.43 5.72 10.38
N ASP A 645 5.81 6.20 9.20
CA ASP A 645 6.56 7.45 9.07
C ASP A 645 5.73 8.65 9.53
N PHE A 646 4.43 8.65 9.24
CA PHE A 646 3.50 9.65 9.78
C PHE A 646 3.58 9.73 11.30
N CYS A 647 3.46 8.58 11.98
CA CYS A 647 3.53 8.51 13.44
C CYS A 647 4.90 8.95 13.98
N LEU A 648 6.00 8.48 13.37
CA LEU A 648 7.37 8.83 13.78
C LEU A 648 7.63 10.33 13.66
N TRP A 649 7.22 10.94 12.55
CA TRP A 649 7.42 12.37 12.31
C TRP A 649 6.54 13.24 13.20
N THR A 650 5.26 12.93 13.31
CA THR A 650 4.33 13.72 14.14
C THR A 650 4.70 13.64 15.63
N ASP A 651 5.11 12.47 16.13
CA ASP A 651 5.63 12.35 17.49
C ASP A 651 6.94 13.11 17.68
N GLY A 652 7.92 12.93 16.77
CA GLY A 652 9.21 13.62 16.88
C GLY A 652 9.06 15.14 16.86
N LEU A 653 8.20 15.66 15.98
CA LEU A 653 7.88 17.09 15.92
C LEU A 653 7.15 17.56 17.19
N SER A 654 6.25 16.73 17.73
CA SER A 654 5.60 17.03 19.01
C SER A 654 6.62 17.11 20.15
N VAL A 655 7.60 16.19 20.20
CA VAL A 655 8.71 16.22 21.17
C VAL A 655 9.54 17.50 21.03
N LEU A 656 9.87 17.91 19.81
CA LEU A 656 10.61 19.16 19.56
C LEU A 656 9.84 20.40 20.04
N LEU A 657 8.51 20.38 19.94
CA LEU A 657 7.63 21.44 20.40
C LEU A 657 7.31 21.36 21.91
N GLY A 658 7.96 20.46 22.65
CA GLY A 658 7.71 20.27 24.09
C GLY A 658 6.34 19.68 24.41
N ARG A 659 5.68 19.05 23.43
CA ARG A 659 4.40 18.36 23.59
C ARG A 659 4.64 16.87 23.86
N ASP A 660 3.58 16.19 24.31
CA ASP A 660 3.60 14.74 24.47
C ASP A 660 3.37 14.04 23.12
N MET A 661 4.01 12.88 22.97
CA MET A 661 3.77 11.98 21.85
C MET A 661 2.39 11.35 22.02
N SER A 662 1.67 11.12 20.91
CA SER A 662 0.31 10.60 20.98
C SER A 662 0.01 9.49 19.98
N SER A 663 0.95 9.17 19.09
CA SER A 663 0.73 8.21 18.01
C SER A 663 0.48 6.79 18.50
N GLU A 664 -0.16 5.99 17.66
CA GLU A 664 -0.37 4.55 17.87
C GLU A 664 0.97 3.80 17.93
N THR A 665 1.95 4.22 17.11
CA THR A 665 3.29 3.61 17.08
C THR A 665 4.05 3.84 18.39
N MET A 666 3.98 5.05 18.99
CA MET A 666 4.58 5.28 20.31
C MET A 666 3.93 4.41 21.37
N ARG A 667 2.60 4.29 21.40
CA ARG A 667 1.91 3.44 22.39
C ARG A 667 2.33 1.98 22.26
N SER A 668 2.38 1.48 21.02
CA SER A 668 2.81 0.12 20.71
C SER A 668 4.27 -0.11 21.13
N GLU A 669 5.20 0.77 20.76
CA GLU A 669 6.61 0.66 21.15
C GLU A 669 6.81 0.76 22.67
N LEU A 670 6.08 1.66 23.33
CA LEU A 670 6.11 1.79 24.78
C LEU A 670 5.63 0.51 25.46
N ASP A 671 4.54 -0.10 24.99
CA ASP A 671 4.06 -1.36 25.52
C ASP A 671 5.03 -2.52 25.25
N ILE A 672 5.70 -2.55 24.09
CA ILE A 672 6.74 -3.55 23.78
C ILE A 672 7.93 -3.38 24.72
N LEU A 673 8.46 -2.16 24.86
CA LEU A 673 9.61 -1.87 25.73
C LEU A 673 9.27 -2.13 27.20
N LEU A 674 8.09 -1.72 27.65
CA LEU A 674 7.61 -2.02 29.00
C LEU A 674 7.49 -3.52 29.21
N SER A 675 6.91 -4.25 28.25
CA SER A 675 6.80 -5.71 28.34
C SER A 675 8.17 -6.39 28.41
N MET A 676 9.12 -5.95 27.58
CA MET A 676 10.48 -6.48 27.58
C MET A 676 11.23 -6.16 28.88
N GLU A 677 11.22 -4.90 29.33
CA GLU A 677 11.90 -4.50 30.56
C GLU A 677 11.27 -5.19 31.78
N ILE A 678 9.94 -5.28 31.85
CA ILE A 678 9.26 -6.04 32.91
C ILE A 678 9.69 -7.51 32.86
N LYS A 679 9.68 -8.15 31.69
CA LYS A 679 10.15 -9.54 31.55
C LYS A 679 11.58 -9.70 32.06
N LEU A 680 12.49 -8.80 31.69
CA LEU A 680 13.88 -8.82 32.17
C LEU A 680 13.96 -8.72 33.70
N ARG A 681 13.19 -7.83 34.33
CA ARG A 681 13.14 -7.71 35.79
C ARG A 681 12.50 -8.92 36.48
N LEU A 682 11.59 -9.61 35.80
CA LEU A 682 10.93 -10.80 36.31
C LEU A 682 11.74 -12.09 36.08
N LEU A 683 12.78 -12.08 35.24
CA LEU A 683 13.66 -13.25 35.04
C LEU A 683 14.28 -13.73 36.35
N ASP A 684 14.71 -12.79 37.21
CA ASP A 684 15.28 -13.12 38.52
C ASP A 684 14.26 -13.76 39.49
N LEU A 685 12.97 -13.65 39.17
CA LEU A 685 11.83 -14.16 39.94
C LEU A 685 11.11 -15.30 39.21
N GLU A 686 11.74 -15.92 38.22
CA GLU A 686 11.12 -16.99 37.44
C GLU A 686 10.74 -18.18 38.37
N ASN A 687 9.45 -18.56 38.36
CA ASN A 687 8.83 -19.53 39.27
C ASN A 687 8.67 -19.10 40.74
N VAL A 688 8.90 -17.83 41.07
CA VAL A 688 8.60 -17.26 42.40
C VAL A 688 7.22 -16.58 42.35
N PRO A 689 6.28 -16.95 43.23
CA PRO A 689 4.97 -16.30 43.24
C PRO A 689 5.11 -14.83 43.65
N ILE A 690 4.58 -13.93 42.81
CA ILE A 690 4.57 -12.48 43.09
C ILE A 690 3.52 -12.22 44.18
N PRO A 691 3.89 -11.69 45.35
CA PRO A 691 2.93 -11.43 46.41
C PRO A 691 2.05 -10.21 46.09
N ASP A 692 0.75 -10.29 46.38
CA ASP A 692 -0.20 -9.19 46.17
C ASP A 692 0.13 -7.94 47.02
N SER A 693 0.81 -8.12 48.14
CA SER A 693 1.26 -7.04 49.03
C SER A 693 2.72 -7.21 49.41
N ALA A 694 3.45 -6.11 49.45
CA ALA A 694 4.86 -6.11 49.83
C ALA A 694 5.02 -6.63 51.29
N PRO A 695 5.86 -7.66 51.52
CA PRO A 695 6.18 -8.12 52.87
C PRO A 695 6.73 -6.98 53.74
N SER A 696 6.41 -6.97 55.03
CA SER A 696 6.91 -5.93 55.94
C SER A 696 8.43 -5.97 56.03
N VAL A 697 9.09 -4.84 55.81
CA VAL A 697 10.53 -4.71 56.02
C VAL A 697 10.82 -4.89 57.52
N PRO A 698 11.66 -5.86 57.93
CA PRO A 698 11.98 -6.06 59.35
C PRO A 698 12.70 -4.83 59.91
N LYS A 699 12.61 -4.64 61.24
CA LYS A 699 13.31 -3.54 61.92
C LYS A 699 14.82 -3.64 61.64
N PRO A 700 15.52 -2.50 61.50
CA PRO A 700 16.97 -2.52 61.36
C PRO A 700 17.60 -3.24 62.56
N PRO A 701 18.73 -3.94 62.35
CA PRO A 701 19.42 -4.63 63.44
C PRO A 701 19.80 -3.63 64.53
N SER A 702 19.80 -4.10 65.78
CA SER A 702 20.08 -3.26 66.95
C SER A 702 21.52 -2.74 67.00
N ASN A 703 22.42 -3.31 66.19
CA ASN A 703 23.79 -2.86 65.99
C ASN A 703 24.18 -3.02 64.51
N TYR A 704 25.18 -2.27 64.07
CA TYR A 704 25.76 -2.37 62.73
C TYR A 704 26.98 -3.32 62.71
N ASN A 705 27.00 -4.32 63.60
CA ASN A 705 28.03 -5.36 63.59
C ASN A 705 27.62 -6.40 62.54
N PHE A 706 27.93 -6.10 61.28
CA PHE A 706 27.61 -6.98 60.16
C PHE A 706 28.30 -8.34 60.33
N CYS A 707 27.64 -9.43 59.94
CA CYS A 707 28.20 -10.79 60.05
C CYS A 707 29.40 -11.03 59.12
N TYR A 708 29.64 -10.14 58.16
CA TYR A 708 30.73 -10.20 57.20
C TYR A 708 31.45 -8.85 57.16
N ASP A 709 32.77 -8.87 57.32
CA ASP A 709 33.61 -7.69 57.12
C ASP A 709 33.86 -7.51 55.62
N PHE A 710 33.20 -6.53 55.01
CA PHE A 710 33.52 -6.08 53.66
C PHE A 710 34.79 -5.21 53.69
N SER A 711 35.95 -5.81 53.98
CA SER A 711 37.23 -5.13 53.83
C SER A 711 37.46 -4.81 52.35
N GLN A 712 37.86 -3.57 52.03
CA GLN A 712 38.08 -3.02 50.68
C GLN A 712 39.15 -3.74 49.82
N THR A 713 39.63 -4.93 50.21
CA THR A 713 40.64 -5.70 49.48
C THR A 713 40.08 -6.59 48.36
N GLU A 714 38.76 -6.62 48.14
CA GLU A 714 38.13 -7.37 47.05
C GLU A 714 37.18 -6.49 46.20
N GLN A 715 37.71 -5.39 45.64
CA GLN A 715 37.12 -4.71 44.48
C GLN A 715 38.14 -4.62 43.34
#